data_AF-A0A7C7W5J4-F1
#
_entry.id   AF-A0A7C7W5J4-F1
#
_cell.length_a   1.000
_cell.length_b   1.000
_cell.length_c   1.000
_cell.angle_alpha   90.00
_cell.angle_beta   90.00
_cell.angle_gamma   90.00
#
_symmetry.space_group_name_H-M   'P 1'
#
loop_
_entity.id
_entity.type
_entity.pdbx_description
1 polymer ?
#
loop_
_entity_poly.entity_id
_entity_poly.type
_entity_poly.pdbx_seq_one_letter_code
_entity_poly.pdbx_strand_id
1 'polypeptide(L)'
;MTCSIRDLDGILLPKRLYLDTVVVEEGICRSLIVCPKTKLYWRLAEKIVNKIKKCVGIQIPIVGDSDYSPEKYITSNALMLGNICVNRALIPLYHLYYVLVDENFPGKGGYVIRTVHDPWGKGINIIIIGGSDFEGVKQGVNVFLSLIRPSRTLILKKLSLIKLGEDFKRKYPHLASPPTDSDIRLYKRKAKEAMDSEAHGNLAPFIANAGFMYYRTGFEAYARLFKDLIYLWEGYSMRPITSTRKVFGKWGFDADFFLYKVISAWDLVEESPVFTEKDRLRITRILVDFIRDCIYHVGDVSRNVIRHNHSTFAALGLLFSGIYFSKFYHSKEAEEWLQIADQCFRPQAQAFKPYEDCNSYQWITLFHTLKHSLISSNTTFIDSGNANKASDYAILTMDNLGYQSPYGDVGRWHAGNAYLIPFLEGLTFTLKDPKYKWMLDLKEKVSSDSRRFEIEKNHYKCNLIGKEPKHLLGVVVFPLERKFFNIFKGESSTLYEKTFDKISFRSSFNPNDYYLLIDGTSCGGHAHLDGNAILRFTGKGRTFLDDGDYIKSYQKYHNSMLIMKEGISSSIPPFCELEHLADFEYTGFSQTSIKDYSCVDWFRTVVWRKKKFFLVIDRLSALNYGDYSFHCIWRILGETNRLREGICSEQKGVRFWLKMPPEYDVKIEHDHETGRNWQGYPYAEPIIKVIREVSNKVMRRGENHYFFNLLYIISDRDENYTITRVGSSAVSICGKGEKAYIGVGQETGSFKVRNVTPETSPFTDAAIFYISPSRFAIIDGTILHWKKRIFRSEKPISLEFDLRRGEGELFVPSDTIIMLYAGESRNEGVFIDGDLVEPTKLEGLLKFKVKRGRYKIKIANFSSGSFISTLSSDFDGANRPCRDKSAPSIHPLNKGLKVLWRLKNPACNKEFSAVVSGDVDDDGVAEVIVGSSDGWIYTLDAYGRDIWKFKTGGKVTSLWAGDVDKDGLLEIAAGSSDTKIYLIDCHGVEIWSRALEYHMRPGIVTTIFSYDLDGDGKDEIIVGSENWRYYAFDCEGNQKWFCETVRMSTVGCAADINGDGKGEVIAGTEYYLWHAIDSNGKILWSYRSGPGVNDVHVIDLDGDGKKEVIFGGRDAYVHVLS
;
A
#
# COMPACT_ATOMS: atom_id res chain seq x y z
N MET A 1 -28.54 16.67 -18.79
CA MET A 1 -29.23 15.88 -19.83
C MET A 1 -30.73 16.02 -19.61
N THR A 2 -31.47 16.27 -20.68
CA THR A 2 -32.93 16.36 -20.73
C THR A 2 -33.57 15.08 -20.20
N CYS A 3 -34.54 15.23 -19.29
CA CYS A 3 -35.27 14.15 -18.63
C CYS A 3 -36.14 13.39 -19.66
N SER A 4 -35.60 12.36 -20.31
CA SER A 4 -36.44 11.37 -20.98
C SER A 4 -37.10 10.48 -19.92
N ILE A 5 -38.35 10.12 -20.14
CA ILE A 5 -39.04 9.09 -19.33
C ILE A 5 -38.14 7.85 -19.29
N ARG A 6 -37.74 7.41 -18.09
CA ARG A 6 -36.90 6.23 -17.91
C ARG A 6 -37.76 4.98 -18.05
N ASP A 7 -37.37 4.06 -18.93
CA ASP A 7 -38.20 2.90 -19.28
C ASP A 7 -38.33 1.86 -18.15
N LEU A 8 -37.41 1.86 -17.18
CA LEU A 8 -37.48 0.98 -16.01
C LEU A 8 -38.43 1.47 -14.89
N ASP A 9 -39.00 2.69 -14.99
CA ASP A 9 -39.99 3.18 -14.01
C ASP A 9 -41.31 2.38 -14.04
N GLY A 10 -41.56 1.68 -15.16
CA GLY A 10 -42.79 0.95 -15.45
C GLY A 10 -42.66 -0.57 -15.44
N ILE A 11 -41.66 -1.17 -14.77
CA ILE A 11 -41.55 -2.64 -14.73
C ILE A 11 -42.80 -3.25 -14.08
N LEU A 12 -43.65 -3.90 -14.88
CA LEU A 12 -44.90 -4.53 -14.44
C LEU A 12 -44.77 -6.04 -14.19
N LEU A 13 -43.79 -6.69 -14.83
CA LEU A 13 -43.59 -8.13 -14.77
C LEU A 13 -42.11 -8.44 -14.46
N PRO A 14 -41.83 -9.51 -13.68
CA PRO A 14 -40.46 -9.99 -13.50
C PRO A 14 -39.93 -10.64 -14.79
N LYS A 15 -38.61 -10.89 -14.84
CA LYS A 15 -37.96 -11.65 -15.92
C LYS A 15 -38.68 -12.98 -16.14
N ARG A 16 -38.88 -13.34 -17.41
CA ARG A 16 -39.50 -14.61 -17.79
C ARG A 16 -38.57 -15.78 -17.43
N LEU A 17 -39.12 -16.78 -16.74
CA LEU A 17 -38.38 -17.99 -16.38
C LEU A 17 -38.59 -19.11 -17.40
N TYR A 18 -37.50 -19.81 -17.70
CA TYR A 18 -37.41 -20.96 -18.59
C TYR A 18 -36.84 -22.14 -17.78
N LEU A 19 -37.62 -22.62 -16.79
CA LEU A 19 -37.13 -23.62 -15.81
C LEU A 19 -36.94 -25.01 -16.43
N ASP A 20 -37.59 -25.26 -17.56
CA ASP A 20 -37.56 -26.51 -18.28
C ASP A 20 -36.57 -26.43 -19.45
N THR A 21 -35.63 -27.37 -19.50
CA THR A 21 -34.69 -27.52 -20.61
C THR A 21 -35.22 -28.57 -21.57
N VAL A 22 -35.72 -28.10 -22.71
CA VAL A 22 -36.26 -28.96 -23.76
C VAL A 22 -35.10 -29.57 -24.56
N VAL A 23 -34.88 -30.87 -24.39
CA VAL A 23 -33.82 -31.60 -25.10
C VAL A 23 -34.35 -32.16 -26.42
N VAL A 24 -35.52 -32.79 -26.35
CA VAL A 24 -36.29 -33.28 -27.51
C VAL A 24 -37.76 -32.99 -27.26
N GLU A 25 -38.45 -32.45 -28.25
CA GLU A 25 -39.88 -32.14 -28.20
C GLU A 25 -40.56 -32.76 -29.40
N GLU A 26 -41.50 -33.68 -29.17
CA GLU A 26 -42.26 -34.35 -30.23
C GLU A 26 -41.38 -34.99 -31.33
N GLY A 27 -40.21 -35.52 -30.94
CA GLY A 27 -39.25 -36.11 -31.88
C GLY A 27 -38.36 -35.09 -32.61
N ILE A 28 -38.46 -33.79 -32.32
CA ILE A 28 -37.57 -32.75 -32.86
C ILE A 28 -36.45 -32.48 -31.87
N CYS A 29 -35.21 -32.50 -32.35
CA CYS A 29 -34.04 -32.15 -31.54
C CYS A 29 -34.00 -30.64 -31.26
N ARG A 30 -33.94 -30.25 -29.98
CA ARG A 30 -33.86 -28.85 -29.51
C ARG A 30 -32.56 -28.56 -28.76
N SER A 31 -31.61 -29.48 -28.79
CA SER A 31 -30.37 -29.39 -28.04
C SER A 31 -29.16 -29.86 -28.85
N LEU A 32 -27.98 -29.48 -28.38
CA LEU A 32 -26.70 -29.98 -28.86
C LEU A 32 -25.76 -30.26 -27.68
N ILE A 33 -24.75 -31.09 -27.89
CA ILE A 33 -23.68 -31.33 -26.90
C ILE A 33 -22.44 -30.54 -27.33
N VAL A 34 -21.96 -29.65 -26.47
CA VAL A 34 -20.69 -28.94 -26.65
C VAL A 34 -19.61 -29.63 -25.84
N CYS A 35 -18.57 -30.09 -26.52
CA CYS A 35 -17.58 -30.97 -25.95
C CYS A 35 -16.16 -30.58 -26.40
N PRO A 36 -15.15 -30.67 -25.51
CA PRO A 36 -13.75 -30.60 -25.91
C PRO A 36 -13.45 -31.62 -27.02
N LYS A 37 -12.67 -31.22 -28.04
CA LYS A 37 -12.26 -32.11 -29.15
C LYS A 37 -11.32 -33.26 -28.74
N THR A 38 -11.06 -33.45 -27.45
CA THR A 38 -10.21 -34.53 -26.97
C THR A 38 -10.96 -35.87 -26.99
N LYS A 39 -10.25 -36.96 -27.35
CA LYS A 39 -10.83 -38.31 -27.49
C LYS A 39 -11.58 -38.80 -26.24
N LEU A 40 -11.10 -38.41 -25.05
CA LEU A 40 -11.70 -38.81 -23.78
C LEU A 40 -13.07 -38.17 -23.56
N TYR A 41 -13.20 -36.85 -23.75
CA TYR A 41 -14.46 -36.14 -23.58
C TYR A 41 -15.45 -36.47 -24.72
N TRP A 42 -14.95 -36.67 -25.95
CA TRP A 42 -15.79 -37.07 -27.08
C TRP A 42 -16.52 -38.39 -26.83
N ARG A 43 -15.84 -39.38 -26.26
CA ARG A 43 -16.46 -40.65 -25.83
C ARG A 43 -17.54 -40.47 -24.76
N LEU A 44 -17.40 -39.49 -23.86
CA LEU A 44 -18.43 -39.18 -22.88
C LEU A 44 -19.66 -38.54 -23.56
N ALA A 45 -19.45 -37.65 -24.53
CA ALA A 45 -20.52 -37.07 -25.34
C ALA A 45 -21.28 -38.16 -26.13
N GLU A 46 -20.56 -39.10 -26.77
CA GLU A 46 -21.16 -40.23 -27.49
C GLU A 46 -22.03 -41.12 -26.58
N LYS A 47 -21.62 -41.34 -25.31
CA LYS A 47 -22.46 -42.05 -24.35
C LYS A 47 -23.79 -41.36 -24.09
N ILE A 48 -23.79 -40.02 -23.99
CA ILE A 48 -25.01 -39.22 -23.85
C ILE A 48 -25.87 -39.35 -25.10
N VAL A 49 -25.29 -39.18 -26.28
CA VAL A 49 -26.01 -39.35 -27.56
C VAL A 49 -26.66 -40.72 -27.65
N ASN A 50 -25.92 -41.80 -27.36
CA ASN A 50 -26.42 -43.17 -27.44
C ASN A 50 -27.56 -43.42 -26.45
N LYS A 51 -27.45 -42.89 -25.22
CA LYS A 51 -28.51 -43.01 -24.22
C LYS A 51 -29.77 -42.28 -24.65
N ILE A 52 -29.64 -41.06 -25.18
CA ILE A 52 -30.78 -40.27 -25.66
C ILE A 52 -31.41 -40.98 -26.86
N LYS A 53 -30.63 -41.38 -27.88
CA LYS A 53 -31.14 -42.14 -29.04
C LYS A 53 -31.90 -43.39 -28.63
N LYS A 54 -31.41 -44.13 -27.63
CA LYS A 54 -32.10 -45.32 -27.09
C LYS A 54 -33.40 -44.98 -26.37
N CYS A 55 -33.48 -43.85 -25.68
CA CYS A 55 -34.64 -43.48 -24.86
C CYS A 55 -35.73 -42.72 -25.63
N VAL A 56 -35.35 -41.90 -26.62
CA VAL A 56 -36.28 -41.01 -27.35
C VAL A 56 -36.19 -41.12 -28.88
N GLY A 57 -35.34 -42.00 -29.42
CA GLY A 57 -35.24 -42.25 -30.86
C GLY A 57 -34.45 -41.23 -31.67
N ILE A 58 -34.03 -40.11 -31.06
CA ILE A 58 -33.37 -38.99 -31.75
C ILE A 58 -31.88 -38.92 -31.41
N GLN A 59 -31.07 -38.64 -32.43
CA GLN A 59 -29.63 -38.41 -32.29
C GLN A 59 -29.34 -36.92 -32.11
N ILE A 60 -28.70 -36.57 -30.99
CA ILE A 60 -28.30 -35.18 -30.70
C ILE A 60 -26.94 -34.88 -31.34
N PRO A 61 -26.76 -33.72 -32.00
CA PRO A 61 -25.48 -33.33 -32.57
C PRO A 61 -24.43 -33.05 -31.48
N ILE A 62 -23.19 -33.46 -31.74
CA ILE A 62 -22.01 -33.08 -30.94
C ILE A 62 -21.28 -31.99 -31.71
N VAL A 63 -21.02 -30.88 -31.04
CA VAL A 63 -20.28 -29.73 -31.55
C VAL A 63 -18.98 -29.61 -30.75
N GLY A 64 -17.86 -29.47 -31.45
CA GLY A 64 -16.59 -29.19 -30.80
C GLY A 64 -16.60 -27.81 -30.16
N ASP A 65 -15.93 -27.66 -29.03
CA ASP A 65 -15.88 -26.40 -28.28
C ASP A 65 -15.44 -25.17 -29.12
N SER A 66 -14.59 -25.31 -30.15
CA SER A 66 -14.24 -24.23 -31.12
C SER A 66 -15.40 -23.78 -31.96
N ASP A 67 -16.25 -24.72 -32.29
CA ASP A 67 -17.20 -24.58 -33.38
C ASP A 67 -18.55 -24.09 -32.83
N TYR A 68 -18.63 -23.91 -31.51
CA TYR A 68 -19.76 -23.38 -30.77
C TYR A 68 -19.63 -21.86 -30.59
N SER A 69 -20.69 -21.14 -30.96
CA SER A 69 -20.94 -19.78 -30.51
C SER A 69 -22.45 -19.61 -30.23
N PRO A 70 -22.85 -18.78 -29.26
CA PRO A 70 -24.26 -18.52 -28.96
C PRO A 70 -25.05 -18.00 -30.18
N GLU A 71 -24.42 -17.19 -31.02
CA GLU A 71 -25.04 -16.59 -32.21
C GLU A 71 -25.36 -17.66 -33.27
N LYS A 72 -24.49 -18.65 -33.43
CA LYS A 72 -24.66 -19.73 -34.41
C LYS A 72 -25.76 -20.72 -34.02
N TYR A 73 -25.99 -20.93 -32.72
CA TYR A 73 -26.93 -21.93 -32.20
C TYR A 73 -28.06 -21.30 -31.38
N ILE A 74 -28.59 -20.16 -31.84
CA ILE A 74 -29.53 -19.31 -31.12
C ILE A 74 -30.87 -19.98 -30.73
N THR A 75 -31.23 -21.10 -31.37
CA THR A 75 -32.49 -21.84 -31.14
C THR A 75 -32.31 -23.14 -30.37
N SER A 76 -31.09 -23.46 -29.94
CA SER A 76 -30.78 -24.76 -29.34
C SER A 76 -30.26 -24.61 -27.92
N ASN A 77 -30.81 -25.41 -27.00
CA ASN A 77 -30.22 -25.61 -25.68
C ASN A 77 -28.86 -26.33 -25.81
N ALA A 78 -27.97 -26.18 -24.84
CA ALA A 78 -26.63 -26.78 -24.90
C ALA A 78 -26.34 -27.67 -23.68
N LEU A 79 -25.76 -28.84 -23.92
CA LEU A 79 -25.16 -29.70 -22.90
C LEU A 79 -23.65 -29.53 -22.96
N MET A 80 -23.03 -28.85 -21.98
CA MET A 80 -21.60 -28.53 -22.00
C MET A 80 -20.81 -29.43 -21.04
N LEU A 81 -19.79 -30.12 -21.56
CA LEU A 81 -18.94 -31.02 -20.76
C LEU A 81 -17.62 -30.34 -20.37
N GLY A 82 -17.18 -30.56 -19.12
CA GLY A 82 -15.83 -30.18 -18.67
C GLY A 82 -15.77 -28.92 -17.81
N ASN A 83 -14.69 -28.18 -17.94
CA ASN A 83 -14.42 -26.94 -17.21
C ASN A 83 -13.74 -25.92 -18.13
N ILE A 84 -13.51 -24.70 -17.66
CA ILE A 84 -12.94 -23.61 -18.46
C ILE A 84 -11.54 -23.89 -19.03
N CYS A 85 -10.80 -24.85 -18.48
CA CYS A 85 -9.46 -25.20 -18.96
C CYS A 85 -9.48 -26.17 -20.14
N VAL A 86 -10.58 -26.88 -20.36
CA VAL A 86 -10.72 -27.89 -21.44
C VAL A 86 -11.82 -27.57 -22.44
N ASN A 87 -12.82 -26.76 -22.07
CA ASN A 87 -13.94 -26.40 -22.92
C ASN A 87 -14.06 -24.87 -23.02
N ARG A 88 -13.63 -24.31 -24.15
CA ARG A 88 -13.63 -22.84 -24.34
C ARG A 88 -15.02 -22.22 -24.31
N ALA A 89 -16.07 -22.97 -24.63
CA ALA A 89 -17.44 -22.47 -24.66
C ALA A 89 -17.95 -22.08 -23.25
N LEU A 90 -17.29 -22.56 -22.19
CA LEU A 90 -17.59 -22.19 -20.81
C LEU A 90 -16.97 -20.85 -20.39
N ILE A 91 -15.99 -20.32 -21.13
CA ILE A 91 -15.21 -19.14 -20.72
C ILE A 91 -16.08 -17.88 -20.60
N PRO A 92 -16.91 -17.49 -21.60
CA PRO A 92 -17.73 -16.29 -21.49
C PRO A 92 -18.74 -16.38 -20.33
N LEU A 93 -19.31 -17.57 -20.11
CA LEU A 93 -20.22 -17.83 -19.00
C LEU A 93 -19.49 -17.73 -17.64
N TYR A 94 -18.23 -18.17 -17.58
CA TYR A 94 -17.41 -18.06 -16.38
C TYR A 94 -17.06 -16.58 -16.09
N HIS A 95 -16.76 -15.75 -17.09
CA HIS A 95 -16.53 -14.32 -16.87
C HIS A 95 -17.74 -13.61 -16.20
N LEU A 96 -18.96 -14.07 -16.54
CA LEU A 96 -20.25 -13.59 -16.02
C LEU A 96 -20.76 -14.31 -14.76
N TYR A 97 -19.96 -15.18 -14.14
CA TYR A 97 -20.33 -15.98 -12.96
C TYR A 97 -21.40 -17.08 -13.17
N TYR A 98 -21.92 -17.26 -14.39
CA TYR A 98 -22.84 -18.36 -14.72
C TYR A 98 -22.20 -19.74 -14.64
N VAL A 99 -20.87 -19.82 -14.60
CA VAL A 99 -20.13 -21.07 -14.45
C VAL A 99 -19.03 -20.86 -13.43
N LEU A 100 -18.83 -21.87 -12.58
CA LEU A 100 -17.82 -21.85 -11.52
C LEU A 100 -16.80 -23.00 -11.65
N VAL A 101 -16.99 -23.91 -12.61
CA VAL A 101 -16.13 -25.09 -12.75
C VAL A 101 -14.78 -24.74 -13.38
N ASP A 102 -13.73 -24.94 -12.60
CA ASP A 102 -12.32 -24.84 -12.98
C ASP A 102 -11.55 -26.01 -12.35
N GLU A 103 -10.22 -26.01 -12.41
CA GLU A 103 -9.43 -27.10 -11.85
C GLU A 103 -9.40 -27.14 -10.31
N ASN A 104 -10.02 -26.19 -9.62
CA ASN A 104 -10.12 -26.13 -8.16
C ASN A 104 -11.54 -26.44 -7.65
N PHE A 105 -12.60 -25.88 -8.25
CA PHE A 105 -13.99 -26.18 -7.90
C PHE A 105 -14.65 -27.08 -8.96
N PRO A 106 -15.32 -28.20 -8.58
CA PRO A 106 -15.72 -28.64 -7.24
C PRO A 106 -14.71 -29.51 -6.48
N GLY A 107 -13.47 -29.61 -6.95
CA GLY A 107 -12.43 -30.48 -6.37
C GLY A 107 -12.26 -31.78 -7.13
N LYS A 108 -11.17 -32.48 -6.85
CA LYS A 108 -10.79 -33.71 -7.56
C LYS A 108 -11.87 -34.79 -7.41
N GLY A 109 -12.33 -35.35 -8.52
CA GLY A 109 -13.40 -36.35 -8.56
C GLY A 109 -14.80 -35.82 -8.17
N GLY A 110 -14.93 -34.53 -7.87
CA GLY A 110 -16.22 -33.85 -7.68
C GLY A 110 -16.88 -33.49 -9.02
N TYR A 111 -18.19 -33.29 -9.02
CA TYR A 111 -18.94 -32.88 -10.21
C TYR A 111 -20.03 -31.84 -9.92
N VAL A 112 -20.39 -31.09 -10.96
CA VAL A 112 -21.52 -30.16 -11.00
C VAL A 112 -22.38 -30.51 -12.21
N ILE A 113 -23.67 -30.80 -11.99
CA ILE A 113 -24.68 -30.89 -13.03
C ILE A 113 -25.68 -29.77 -12.78
N ARG A 114 -25.68 -28.77 -13.65
CA ARG A 114 -26.45 -27.54 -13.41
C ARG A 114 -27.09 -27.00 -14.67
N THR A 115 -28.34 -26.57 -14.55
CA THR A 115 -28.98 -25.67 -15.52
C THR A 115 -28.54 -24.23 -15.25
N VAL A 116 -27.89 -23.61 -16.22
CA VAL A 116 -27.76 -22.15 -16.36
C VAL A 116 -28.97 -21.67 -17.15
N HIS A 117 -29.79 -20.89 -16.48
CA HIS A 117 -31.02 -20.33 -17.03
C HIS A 117 -30.71 -19.19 -17.99
N ASP A 118 -31.23 -19.29 -19.20
CA ASP A 118 -31.23 -18.25 -20.23
C ASP A 118 -30.03 -17.26 -20.23
N PRO A 119 -28.77 -17.75 -20.27
CA PRO A 119 -27.60 -16.90 -20.08
C PRO A 119 -27.47 -15.81 -21.17
N TRP A 120 -28.12 -16.01 -22.31
CA TRP A 120 -28.05 -15.15 -23.49
C TRP A 120 -29.32 -14.33 -23.76
N GLY A 121 -30.38 -14.48 -22.96
CA GLY A 121 -31.66 -13.76 -23.15
C GLY A 121 -32.40 -14.17 -24.41
N LYS A 122 -32.34 -15.45 -24.79
CA LYS A 122 -32.95 -16.03 -25.99
C LYS A 122 -33.92 -17.16 -25.67
N GLY A 123 -34.20 -17.40 -24.39
CA GLY A 123 -35.03 -18.52 -23.93
C GLY A 123 -34.37 -19.89 -24.08
N ILE A 124 -33.03 -19.93 -24.16
CA ILE A 124 -32.25 -21.17 -24.28
C ILE A 124 -31.43 -21.42 -23.01
N ASN A 125 -31.50 -22.62 -22.48
CA ASN A 125 -30.76 -23.06 -21.30
C ASN A 125 -29.47 -23.77 -21.69
N ILE A 126 -28.52 -23.74 -20.75
CA ILE A 126 -27.30 -24.54 -20.82
C ILE A 126 -27.29 -25.49 -19.63
N ILE A 127 -27.10 -26.79 -19.86
CA ILE A 127 -26.79 -27.74 -18.80
C ILE A 127 -25.30 -28.01 -18.82
N ILE A 128 -24.64 -27.66 -17.72
CA ILE A 128 -23.22 -27.96 -17.51
C ILE A 128 -23.12 -29.30 -16.82
N ILE A 129 -22.26 -30.16 -17.33
CA ILE A 129 -21.80 -31.39 -16.68
C ILE A 129 -20.30 -31.22 -16.49
N GLY A 130 -19.93 -30.58 -15.38
CA GLY A 130 -18.58 -30.13 -15.10
C GLY A 130 -17.92 -30.84 -13.92
N GLY A 131 -16.62 -30.68 -13.83
CA GLY A 131 -15.76 -31.23 -12.78
C GLY A 131 -14.36 -30.64 -12.88
N SER A 132 -13.59 -30.69 -11.78
CA SER A 132 -12.22 -30.15 -11.77
C SER A 132 -11.24 -31.03 -12.53
N ASP A 133 -11.57 -32.30 -12.69
CA ASP A 133 -10.81 -33.27 -13.48
C ASP A 133 -11.73 -34.14 -14.35
N PHE A 134 -11.11 -34.95 -15.21
CA PHE A 134 -11.83 -35.86 -16.09
C PHE A 134 -12.69 -36.87 -15.33
N GLU A 135 -12.22 -37.41 -14.20
CA GLU A 135 -12.98 -38.39 -13.42
C GLU A 135 -14.22 -37.79 -12.77
N GLY A 136 -14.15 -36.54 -12.31
CA GLY A 136 -15.31 -35.77 -11.86
C GLY A 136 -16.35 -35.61 -12.97
N VAL A 137 -15.93 -35.15 -14.16
CA VAL A 137 -16.83 -35.01 -15.32
C VAL A 137 -17.47 -36.34 -15.70
N LYS A 138 -16.70 -37.42 -15.74
CA LYS A 138 -17.19 -38.79 -16.02
C LYS A 138 -18.23 -39.25 -15.01
N GLN A 139 -18.03 -38.99 -13.71
CA GLN A 139 -19.04 -39.26 -12.68
C GLN A 139 -20.30 -38.43 -12.91
N GLY A 140 -20.16 -37.14 -13.20
CA GLY A 140 -21.28 -36.25 -13.54
C GLY A 140 -22.07 -36.75 -14.74
N VAL A 141 -21.40 -37.21 -15.80
CA VAL A 141 -22.06 -37.82 -16.97
C VAL A 141 -22.84 -39.07 -16.57
N ASN A 142 -22.27 -39.97 -15.76
CA ASN A 142 -22.99 -41.17 -15.31
C ASN A 142 -24.27 -40.83 -14.52
N VAL A 143 -24.20 -39.83 -13.64
CA VAL A 143 -25.36 -39.34 -12.91
C VAL A 143 -26.39 -38.70 -13.86
N PHE A 144 -25.94 -37.88 -14.81
CA PHE A 144 -26.81 -37.29 -15.82
C PHE A 144 -27.55 -38.34 -16.67
N LEU A 145 -26.85 -39.40 -17.11
CA LEU A 145 -27.46 -40.52 -17.85
C LEU A 145 -28.58 -41.21 -17.05
N SER A 146 -28.47 -41.20 -15.72
CA SER A 146 -29.48 -41.78 -14.83
C SER A 146 -30.77 -40.93 -14.75
N LEU A 147 -30.73 -39.67 -15.15
CA LEU A 147 -31.90 -38.77 -15.21
C LEU A 147 -32.74 -38.98 -16.48
N ILE A 148 -32.16 -39.58 -17.52
CA ILE A 148 -32.83 -39.80 -18.80
C ILE A 148 -33.72 -41.04 -18.73
N ARG A 149 -35.02 -40.84 -18.95
CA ARG A 149 -36.05 -41.89 -19.00
C ARG A 149 -36.62 -42.02 -20.42
N PRO A 150 -37.12 -43.21 -20.83
CA PRO A 150 -37.79 -43.37 -22.12
C PRO A 150 -39.03 -42.47 -22.25
N SER A 151 -39.14 -41.73 -23.36
CA SER A 151 -40.24 -40.78 -23.63
C SER A 151 -40.23 -40.34 -25.11
N ARG A 152 -41.34 -39.81 -25.64
CA ARG A 152 -41.36 -39.08 -26.93
C ARG A 152 -40.81 -37.65 -26.82
N THR A 153 -40.85 -37.08 -25.62
CA THR A 153 -40.39 -35.72 -25.30
C THR A 153 -39.46 -35.79 -24.09
N LEU A 154 -38.23 -35.31 -24.23
CA LEU A 154 -37.25 -35.25 -23.17
C LEU A 154 -37.12 -33.81 -22.68
N ILE A 155 -37.74 -33.53 -21.53
CA ILE A 155 -37.64 -32.24 -20.85
C ILE A 155 -36.94 -32.48 -19.51
N LEU A 156 -35.88 -31.72 -19.26
CA LEU A 156 -35.14 -31.74 -18.00
C LEU A 156 -35.51 -30.49 -17.20
N LYS A 157 -36.15 -30.69 -16.04
CA LYS A 157 -36.39 -29.60 -15.07
C LYS A 157 -35.06 -29.01 -14.58
N LYS A 158 -35.09 -27.78 -14.01
CA LYS A 158 -33.93 -27.11 -13.41
C LYS A 158 -33.08 -28.08 -12.57
N LEU A 159 -31.83 -28.26 -12.97
CA LEU A 159 -30.87 -29.13 -12.29
C LEU A 159 -29.92 -28.31 -11.41
N SER A 160 -29.66 -28.80 -10.20
CA SER A 160 -28.59 -28.32 -9.32
C SER A 160 -28.05 -29.48 -8.48
N LEU A 161 -27.30 -30.38 -9.12
CA LEU A 161 -26.68 -31.53 -8.47
C LEU A 161 -25.19 -31.28 -8.32
N ILE A 162 -24.70 -31.19 -7.08
CA ILE A 162 -23.31 -30.86 -6.78
C ILE A 162 -22.75 -31.94 -5.87
N LYS A 163 -21.59 -32.50 -6.25
CA LYS A 163 -20.79 -33.37 -5.40
C LYS A 163 -19.39 -32.78 -5.30
N LEU A 164 -19.02 -32.35 -4.10
CA LEU A 164 -17.66 -31.85 -3.84
C LEU A 164 -16.65 -33.01 -3.79
N GLY A 165 -15.43 -32.77 -4.27
CA GLY A 165 -14.29 -33.66 -4.05
C GLY A 165 -13.87 -33.66 -2.58
N GLU A 166 -13.30 -34.76 -2.08
CA GLU A 166 -12.91 -34.88 -0.66
C GLU A 166 -11.80 -33.89 -0.27
N ASP A 167 -10.92 -33.57 -1.21
CA ASP A 167 -9.91 -32.52 -1.06
C ASP A 167 -10.54 -31.13 -0.83
N PHE A 168 -11.57 -30.81 -1.61
CA PHE A 168 -12.27 -29.54 -1.52
C PHE A 168 -13.16 -29.47 -0.27
N LYS A 169 -13.87 -30.56 0.07
CA LYS A 169 -14.66 -30.67 1.31
C LYS A 169 -13.80 -30.47 2.55
N ARG A 170 -12.62 -31.09 2.61
CA ARG A 170 -11.70 -30.93 3.74
C ARG A 170 -11.28 -29.48 3.93
N LYS A 171 -11.10 -28.74 2.83
CA LYS A 171 -10.73 -27.32 2.84
C LYS A 171 -11.92 -26.41 3.18
N TYR A 172 -13.13 -26.77 2.74
CA TYR A 172 -14.35 -25.97 2.88
C TYR A 172 -15.54 -26.83 3.36
N PRO A 173 -15.52 -27.32 4.62
CA PRO A 173 -16.53 -28.26 5.11
C PRO A 173 -17.94 -27.66 5.17
N HIS A 174 -18.04 -26.35 5.39
CA HIS A 174 -19.31 -25.61 5.42
C HIS A 174 -20.05 -25.58 4.06
N LEU A 175 -19.39 -25.96 2.95
CA LEU A 175 -20.04 -26.10 1.64
C LEU A 175 -20.64 -27.49 1.41
N ALA A 176 -20.32 -28.47 2.26
CA ALA A 176 -20.73 -29.86 2.07
C ALA A 176 -22.12 -30.17 2.63
N SER A 177 -22.61 -29.36 3.58
CA SER A 177 -23.88 -29.58 4.28
C SER A 177 -24.69 -28.28 4.37
N PRO A 178 -26.03 -28.35 4.41
CA PRO A 178 -26.88 -27.17 4.60
C PRO A 178 -26.49 -26.39 5.87
N PRO A 179 -26.54 -25.05 5.85
CA PRO A 179 -26.31 -24.25 7.05
C PRO A 179 -27.40 -24.55 8.09
N THR A 180 -27.01 -24.59 9.36
CA THR A 180 -27.96 -24.73 10.47
C THR A 180 -28.72 -23.42 10.71
N ASP A 181 -29.84 -23.48 11.42
CA ASP A 181 -30.56 -22.26 11.83
C ASP A 181 -29.69 -21.34 12.70
N SER A 182 -28.76 -21.90 13.45
CA SER A 182 -27.78 -21.13 14.23
C SER A 182 -26.83 -20.35 13.32
N ASP A 183 -26.32 -20.98 12.26
CA ASP A 183 -25.46 -20.33 11.27
C ASP A 183 -26.17 -19.18 10.57
N ILE A 184 -27.44 -19.39 10.18
CA ILE A 184 -28.26 -18.36 9.54
C ILE A 184 -28.52 -17.19 10.50
N ARG A 185 -28.85 -17.45 11.77
CA ARG A 185 -29.02 -16.38 12.78
C ARG A 185 -27.74 -15.60 13.02
N LEU A 186 -26.61 -16.28 13.13
CA LEU A 186 -25.30 -15.65 13.28
C LEU A 186 -24.97 -14.75 12.09
N TYR A 187 -25.23 -15.23 10.87
CA TYR A 187 -24.98 -14.47 9.66
C TYR A 187 -25.84 -13.19 9.60
N LYS A 188 -27.14 -13.30 9.87
CA LYS A 188 -28.05 -12.14 9.95
C LYS A 188 -27.64 -11.15 11.02
N ARG A 189 -27.20 -11.63 12.20
CA ARG A 189 -26.74 -10.76 13.28
C ARG A 189 -25.53 -9.95 12.86
N LYS A 190 -24.52 -10.58 12.24
CA LYS A 190 -23.34 -9.88 11.71
C LYS A 190 -23.70 -8.87 10.61
N ALA A 191 -24.62 -9.22 9.72
CA ALA A 191 -25.11 -8.30 8.70
C ALA A 191 -25.80 -7.07 9.34
N LYS A 192 -26.62 -7.30 10.37
CA LYS A 192 -27.27 -6.23 11.13
C LYS A 192 -26.26 -5.37 11.90
N GLU A 193 -25.27 -5.97 12.55
CA GLU A 193 -24.18 -5.25 13.22
C GLU A 193 -23.41 -4.35 12.23
N ALA A 194 -23.10 -4.85 11.04
CA ALA A 194 -22.46 -4.07 9.98
C ALA A 194 -23.34 -2.90 9.49
N MET A 195 -24.65 -3.13 9.35
CA MET A 195 -25.62 -2.09 9.00
C MET A 195 -25.73 -1.01 10.09
N ASP A 196 -25.89 -1.42 11.36
CA ASP A 196 -26.10 -0.52 12.49
C ASP A 196 -24.83 0.30 12.82
N SER A 197 -23.64 -0.25 12.52
CA SER A 197 -22.35 0.45 12.68
C SER A 197 -21.87 1.22 11.45
N GLU A 198 -22.66 1.25 10.36
CA GLU A 198 -22.28 1.86 9.08
C GLU A 198 -20.92 1.36 8.55
N ALA A 199 -20.66 0.07 8.73
CA ALA A 199 -19.42 -0.55 8.26
C ALA A 199 -19.31 -0.45 6.72
N HIS A 200 -18.06 -0.39 6.23
CA HIS A 200 -17.76 -0.37 4.79
C HIS A 200 -18.48 -1.50 4.02
N GLY A 201 -19.19 -1.13 2.95
CA GLY A 201 -20.05 -1.99 2.14
C GLY A 201 -21.45 -2.25 2.72
N ASN A 202 -21.68 -1.93 4.00
CA ASN A 202 -22.94 -2.12 4.72
C ASN A 202 -23.50 -3.55 4.51
N LEU A 203 -24.77 -3.72 4.12
CA LEU A 203 -25.40 -5.03 3.87
C LEU A 203 -25.03 -5.68 2.53
N ALA A 204 -24.53 -4.91 1.56
CA ALA A 204 -24.26 -5.39 0.20
C ALA A 204 -23.33 -6.63 0.13
N PRO A 205 -22.19 -6.73 0.86
CA PRO A 205 -21.36 -7.94 0.87
C PRO A 205 -22.10 -9.19 1.36
N PHE A 206 -22.97 -9.03 2.38
CA PHE A 206 -23.73 -10.13 2.97
C PHE A 206 -24.81 -10.65 2.01
N ILE A 207 -25.50 -9.73 1.32
CA ILE A 207 -26.48 -10.05 0.27
C ILE A 207 -25.80 -10.81 -0.86
N ALA A 208 -24.71 -10.25 -1.41
CA ALA A 208 -23.99 -10.89 -2.51
C ALA A 208 -23.51 -12.30 -2.13
N ASN A 209 -22.88 -12.45 -0.96
CA ASN A 209 -22.38 -13.74 -0.51
C ASN A 209 -23.50 -14.77 -0.29
N ALA A 210 -24.67 -14.37 0.23
CA ALA A 210 -25.82 -15.29 0.33
C ALA A 210 -26.20 -15.85 -1.05
N GLY A 211 -26.22 -15.02 -2.09
CA GLY A 211 -26.55 -15.49 -3.44
C GLY A 211 -25.48 -16.40 -4.05
N PHE A 212 -24.20 -16.05 -3.92
CA PHE A 212 -23.11 -16.92 -4.37
C PHE A 212 -23.07 -18.25 -3.59
N MET A 213 -23.41 -18.25 -2.30
CA MET A 213 -23.51 -19.47 -1.49
C MET A 213 -24.64 -20.39 -1.94
N TYR A 214 -25.84 -19.84 -2.24
CA TYR A 214 -26.91 -20.60 -2.87
C TYR A 214 -26.41 -21.20 -4.19
N TYR A 215 -25.78 -20.39 -5.04
CA TYR A 215 -25.28 -20.86 -6.31
C TYR A 215 -24.17 -21.91 -6.13
N ARG A 216 -23.30 -21.87 -5.12
CA ARG A 216 -22.27 -22.90 -4.95
C ARG A 216 -22.75 -24.21 -4.35
N THR A 217 -23.85 -24.18 -3.60
CA THR A 217 -24.28 -25.33 -2.77
C THR A 217 -25.62 -25.91 -3.19
N GLY A 218 -26.51 -25.10 -3.77
CA GLY A 218 -27.90 -25.44 -4.01
C GLY A 218 -28.80 -25.39 -2.77
N PHE A 219 -28.28 -24.99 -1.60
CA PHE A 219 -29.07 -24.97 -0.36
C PHE A 219 -30.00 -23.76 -0.31
N GLU A 220 -31.31 -24.01 -0.31
CA GLU A 220 -32.35 -22.97 -0.30
C GLU A 220 -32.30 -22.01 0.89
N ALA A 221 -31.70 -22.43 2.01
CA ALA A 221 -31.50 -21.57 3.18
C ALA A 221 -30.74 -20.27 2.82
N TYR A 222 -29.80 -20.34 1.87
CA TYR A 222 -29.09 -19.16 1.40
C TYR A 222 -29.92 -18.27 0.48
N ALA A 223 -30.83 -18.83 -0.32
CA ALA A 223 -31.79 -18.04 -1.11
C ALA A 223 -32.80 -17.31 -0.21
N ARG A 224 -33.27 -17.97 0.87
CA ARG A 224 -34.09 -17.33 1.91
C ARG A 224 -33.33 -16.21 2.61
N LEU A 225 -32.06 -16.45 2.95
CA LEU A 225 -31.19 -15.44 3.54
C LEU A 225 -30.99 -14.23 2.62
N PHE A 226 -30.76 -14.44 1.32
CA PHE A 226 -30.67 -13.36 0.33
C PHE A 226 -31.92 -12.48 0.33
N LYS A 227 -33.10 -13.11 0.28
CA LYS A 227 -34.41 -12.43 0.32
C LYS A 227 -34.54 -11.56 1.57
N ASP A 228 -34.26 -12.14 2.74
CA ASP A 228 -34.40 -11.46 4.03
C ASP A 228 -33.47 -10.24 4.14
N LEU A 229 -32.23 -10.38 3.66
CA LEU A 229 -31.24 -9.30 3.71
C LEU A 229 -31.56 -8.18 2.72
N ILE A 230 -32.08 -8.47 1.52
CA ILE A 230 -32.50 -7.42 0.59
C ILE A 230 -33.67 -6.61 1.15
N TYR A 231 -34.66 -7.25 1.78
CA TYR A 231 -35.78 -6.53 2.40
C TYR A 231 -35.35 -5.73 3.62
N LEU A 232 -34.39 -6.24 4.39
CA LEU A 232 -33.77 -5.45 5.47
C LEU A 232 -33.07 -4.20 4.90
N TRP A 233 -32.38 -4.34 3.77
CA TRP A 233 -31.64 -3.26 3.14
C TRP A 233 -32.54 -2.21 2.50
N GLU A 234 -33.64 -2.62 1.85
CA GLU A 234 -34.69 -1.71 1.40
C GLU A 234 -35.27 -0.91 2.59
N GLY A 235 -35.62 -1.59 3.68
CA GLY A 235 -36.11 -0.93 4.89
C GLY A 235 -35.09 0.05 5.49
N TYR A 236 -33.80 -0.28 5.45
CA TYR A 236 -32.72 0.64 5.83
C TYR A 236 -32.66 1.86 4.89
N SER A 237 -32.75 1.65 3.57
CA SER A 237 -32.67 2.74 2.59
C SER A 237 -33.77 3.80 2.78
N MET A 238 -34.94 3.38 3.26
CA MET A 238 -36.10 4.24 3.53
C MET A 238 -36.05 4.95 4.89
N ARG A 239 -35.07 4.66 5.76
CA ARG A 239 -34.91 5.39 7.04
C ARG A 239 -34.61 6.87 6.78
N PRO A 240 -34.92 7.79 7.73
CA PRO A 240 -34.51 9.18 7.64
C PRO A 240 -33.01 9.33 7.35
N ILE A 241 -32.65 10.25 6.46
CA ILE A 241 -31.26 10.48 6.08
C ILE A 241 -30.55 11.22 7.24
N THR A 242 -29.69 10.50 7.95
CA THR A 242 -28.80 11.04 8.99
C THR A 242 -27.67 11.87 8.36
N SER A 243 -26.94 12.66 9.16
CA SER A 243 -25.76 13.40 8.71
C SER A 243 -24.71 12.48 8.05
N THR A 244 -24.49 11.28 8.61
CA THR A 244 -23.63 10.24 8.03
C THR A 244 -24.14 9.76 6.67
N ARG A 245 -25.45 9.49 6.54
CA ARG A 245 -26.05 9.00 5.28
C ARG A 245 -26.18 10.07 4.20
N LYS A 246 -26.10 11.36 4.54
CA LYS A 246 -25.94 12.44 3.53
C LYS A 246 -24.59 12.35 2.81
N VAL A 247 -23.56 11.86 3.49
CA VAL A 247 -22.21 11.71 2.93
C VAL A 247 -22.05 10.37 2.19
N PHE A 248 -22.64 9.31 2.76
CA PHE A 248 -22.39 7.92 2.32
C PHE A 248 -23.43 7.34 1.35
N GLY A 249 -24.53 8.05 1.10
CA GLY A 249 -25.62 7.57 0.26
C GLY A 249 -26.69 6.79 1.04
N LYS A 250 -27.88 6.68 0.47
CA LYS A 250 -29.04 6.10 1.17
C LYS A 250 -28.89 4.59 1.40
N TRP A 251 -28.01 3.91 0.68
CA TRP A 251 -27.78 2.47 0.80
C TRP A 251 -26.65 2.09 1.76
N GLY A 252 -25.98 3.08 2.36
CA GLY A 252 -24.90 2.89 3.33
C GLY A 252 -23.51 3.06 2.72
N PHE A 253 -22.51 3.21 3.59
CA PHE A 253 -21.12 3.53 3.21
C PHE A 253 -20.50 2.54 2.22
N ASP A 254 -20.06 3.05 1.07
CA ASP A 254 -19.41 2.32 -0.04
C ASP A 254 -20.19 1.07 -0.51
N ALA A 255 -21.52 1.09 -0.37
CA ALA A 255 -22.36 -0.03 -0.81
C ALA A 255 -22.22 -0.33 -2.32
N ASP A 256 -21.97 0.70 -3.12
CA ASP A 256 -21.74 0.61 -4.57
C ASP A 256 -20.52 -0.24 -4.94
N PHE A 257 -19.55 -0.41 -4.03
CA PHE A 257 -18.38 -1.27 -4.25
C PHE A 257 -18.75 -2.74 -4.48
N PHE A 258 -19.95 -3.12 -4.05
CA PHE A 258 -20.48 -4.47 -4.16
C PHE A 258 -21.58 -4.61 -5.22
N LEU A 259 -21.94 -3.55 -5.95
CA LEU A 259 -23.04 -3.56 -6.92
C LEU A 259 -22.91 -4.70 -7.95
N TYR A 260 -21.72 -4.86 -8.55
CA TYR A 260 -21.50 -5.92 -9.54
C TYR A 260 -21.66 -7.33 -8.94
N LYS A 261 -21.35 -7.50 -7.66
CA LYS A 261 -21.53 -8.76 -6.93
C LYS A 261 -22.99 -9.00 -6.58
N VAL A 262 -23.73 -7.97 -6.13
CA VAL A 262 -25.15 -8.06 -5.76
C VAL A 262 -26.02 -8.40 -6.98
N ILE A 263 -25.80 -7.74 -8.12
CA ILE A 263 -26.56 -8.03 -9.35
C ILE A 263 -26.24 -9.43 -9.89
N SER A 264 -24.96 -9.81 -9.91
CA SER A 264 -24.58 -11.18 -10.29
C SER A 264 -25.24 -12.20 -9.37
N ALA A 265 -25.20 -11.97 -8.05
CA ALA A 265 -25.83 -12.85 -7.07
C ALA A 265 -27.35 -12.95 -7.26
N TRP A 266 -28.03 -11.84 -7.59
CA TRP A 266 -29.46 -11.84 -7.89
C TRP A 266 -29.79 -12.74 -9.09
N ASP A 267 -29.11 -12.54 -10.22
CA ASP A 267 -29.33 -13.32 -11.45
C ASP A 267 -29.11 -14.83 -11.20
N LEU A 268 -28.21 -15.19 -10.28
CA LEU A 268 -27.93 -16.59 -9.92
C LEU A 268 -28.94 -17.22 -8.94
N VAL A 269 -29.74 -16.44 -8.22
CA VAL A 269 -30.71 -16.96 -7.23
C VAL A 269 -32.16 -16.79 -7.64
N GLU A 270 -32.44 -15.90 -8.60
CA GLU A 270 -33.79 -15.48 -8.97
C GLU A 270 -34.72 -16.65 -9.35
N GLU A 271 -34.18 -17.71 -9.97
CA GLU A 271 -34.99 -18.88 -10.37
C GLU A 271 -35.13 -19.92 -9.24
N SER A 272 -34.76 -19.57 -8.01
CA SER A 272 -35.07 -20.36 -6.82
C SER A 272 -36.58 -20.35 -6.54
N PRO A 273 -37.18 -21.50 -6.14
CA PRO A 273 -38.60 -21.56 -5.77
C PRO A 273 -38.93 -20.75 -4.51
N VAL A 274 -37.93 -20.29 -3.76
CA VAL A 274 -38.09 -19.40 -2.59
C VAL A 274 -38.76 -18.06 -2.96
N PHE A 275 -38.56 -17.59 -4.19
CA PHE A 275 -39.09 -16.31 -4.65
C PHE A 275 -40.43 -16.52 -5.37
N THR A 276 -41.46 -15.79 -4.94
CA THR A 276 -42.71 -15.62 -5.71
C THR A 276 -42.51 -14.62 -6.85
N GLU A 277 -43.42 -14.55 -7.82
CA GLU A 277 -43.36 -13.50 -8.85
C GLU A 277 -43.40 -12.08 -8.25
N LYS A 278 -44.20 -11.90 -7.19
CA LYS A 278 -44.26 -10.63 -6.44
C LYS A 278 -42.92 -10.30 -5.77
N ASP A 279 -42.24 -11.29 -5.20
CA ASP A 279 -40.90 -11.09 -4.64
C ASP A 279 -39.90 -10.68 -5.73
N ARG A 280 -39.87 -11.40 -6.87
CA ARG A 280 -38.96 -11.07 -7.99
C ARG A 280 -39.18 -9.65 -8.48
N LEU A 281 -40.44 -9.26 -8.66
CA LEU A 281 -40.79 -7.91 -9.10
C LEU A 281 -40.33 -6.85 -8.09
N ARG A 282 -40.57 -7.07 -6.79
CA ARG A 282 -40.14 -6.15 -5.73
C ARG A 282 -38.63 -6.01 -5.68
N ILE A 283 -37.90 -7.14 -5.66
CA ILE A 283 -36.45 -7.16 -5.61
C ILE A 283 -35.84 -6.48 -6.84
N THR A 284 -36.38 -6.74 -8.03
CA THR A 284 -35.94 -6.06 -9.25
C THR A 284 -36.06 -4.53 -9.11
N ARG A 285 -37.17 -4.02 -8.57
CA ARG A 285 -37.37 -2.57 -8.35
C ARG A 285 -36.41 -1.99 -7.31
N ILE A 286 -36.15 -2.71 -6.21
CA ILE A 286 -35.13 -2.34 -5.21
C ILE A 286 -33.78 -2.16 -5.89
N LEU A 287 -33.39 -3.13 -6.74
CA LEU A 287 -32.11 -3.12 -7.43
C LEU A 287 -32.01 -1.98 -8.45
N VAL A 288 -33.08 -1.67 -9.20
CA VAL A 288 -33.11 -0.52 -10.12
C VAL A 288 -32.88 0.79 -9.36
N ASP A 289 -33.54 0.98 -8.21
CA ASP A 289 -33.35 2.17 -7.38
C ASP A 289 -31.91 2.27 -6.84
N PHE A 290 -31.34 1.14 -6.41
CA PHE A 290 -29.93 1.08 -5.99
C PHE A 290 -28.95 1.42 -7.12
N ILE A 291 -29.13 0.82 -8.31
CA ILE A 291 -28.26 1.06 -9.47
C ILE A 291 -28.26 2.54 -9.84
N ARG A 292 -29.43 3.18 -9.85
CA ARG A 292 -29.56 4.61 -10.20
C ARG A 292 -28.84 5.53 -9.23
N ASP A 293 -28.80 5.18 -7.95
CA ASP A 293 -28.02 5.91 -6.93
C ASP A 293 -26.51 5.83 -7.24
N CYS A 294 -26.03 4.67 -7.72
CA CYS A 294 -24.63 4.42 -8.01
C CYS A 294 -24.09 5.10 -9.28
N ILE A 295 -24.96 5.57 -10.20
CA ILE A 295 -24.51 6.13 -11.50
C ILE A 295 -23.54 7.29 -11.30
N TYR A 296 -23.84 8.19 -10.36
CA TYR A 296 -23.03 9.37 -10.11
C TYR A 296 -21.66 9.06 -9.49
N HIS A 297 -21.50 7.88 -8.87
CA HIS A 297 -20.26 7.47 -8.22
C HIS A 297 -19.18 7.09 -9.24
N VAL A 298 -19.55 6.82 -10.50
CA VAL A 298 -18.58 6.62 -11.58
C VAL A 298 -17.75 7.89 -11.82
N GLY A 299 -18.33 9.06 -11.58
CA GLY A 299 -17.71 10.36 -11.86
C GLY A 299 -17.73 10.74 -13.34
N ASP A 300 -16.90 11.71 -13.72
CA ASP A 300 -16.87 12.27 -15.07
C ASP A 300 -16.15 11.35 -16.08
N VAL A 301 -16.95 10.56 -16.81
CA VAL A 301 -16.48 9.65 -17.86
C VAL A 301 -16.18 10.35 -19.20
N SER A 302 -16.53 11.63 -19.36
CA SER A 302 -16.25 12.37 -20.61
C SER A 302 -14.76 12.64 -20.82
N ARG A 303 -13.97 12.66 -19.73
CA ARG A 303 -12.53 12.85 -19.76
C ARG A 303 -11.80 11.54 -20.12
N ASN A 304 -10.86 11.61 -21.05
CA ASN A 304 -10.02 10.48 -21.46
C ASN A 304 -8.78 10.31 -20.54
N VAL A 305 -9.02 10.00 -19.26
CA VAL A 305 -7.98 9.88 -18.21
C VAL A 305 -8.03 8.52 -17.51
N ILE A 306 -6.89 8.05 -16.99
CA ILE A 306 -6.84 6.84 -16.13
C ILE A 306 -7.69 7.04 -14.87
N ARG A 307 -8.13 5.95 -14.25
CA ARG A 307 -9.24 5.98 -13.28
C ARG A 307 -8.79 5.68 -11.87
N HIS A 308 -9.52 6.27 -10.93
CA HIS A 308 -9.48 5.94 -9.51
C HIS A 308 -10.40 4.75 -9.23
N ASN A 309 -10.10 3.99 -8.18
CA ASN A 309 -10.77 2.75 -7.84
C ASN A 309 -12.26 2.95 -7.56
N HIS A 310 -12.66 4.03 -6.87
CA HIS A 310 -14.07 4.39 -6.63
C HIS A 310 -14.87 4.44 -7.94
N SER A 311 -14.35 5.11 -8.99
CA SER A 311 -15.00 5.16 -10.30
C SER A 311 -15.16 3.77 -10.92
N THR A 312 -14.16 2.89 -10.76
CA THR A 312 -14.19 1.56 -11.37
C THR A 312 -15.12 0.58 -10.67
N PHE A 313 -15.33 0.72 -9.35
CA PHE A 313 -16.31 -0.08 -8.62
C PHE A 313 -17.72 0.14 -9.16
N ALA A 314 -18.16 1.39 -9.20
CA ALA A 314 -19.46 1.78 -9.72
C ALA A 314 -19.60 1.40 -11.21
N ALA A 315 -18.58 1.67 -12.03
CA ALA A 315 -18.59 1.32 -13.46
C ALA A 315 -18.68 -0.20 -13.70
N LEU A 316 -17.97 -1.01 -12.90
CA LEU A 316 -18.10 -2.46 -12.98
C LEU A 316 -19.51 -2.91 -12.56
N GLY A 317 -20.10 -2.26 -11.56
CA GLY A 317 -21.50 -2.44 -11.21
C GLY A 317 -22.44 -2.17 -12.38
N LEU A 318 -22.29 -1.03 -13.05
CA LEU A 318 -23.06 -0.66 -14.23
C LEU A 318 -22.87 -1.61 -15.40
N LEU A 319 -21.69 -2.20 -15.60
CA LEU A 319 -21.46 -3.25 -16.61
C LEU A 319 -22.38 -4.46 -16.37
N PHE A 320 -22.38 -5.01 -15.15
CA PHE A 320 -23.20 -6.19 -14.83
C PHE A 320 -24.71 -5.86 -14.81
N SER A 321 -25.09 -4.70 -14.27
CA SER A 321 -26.47 -4.19 -14.32
C SER A 321 -26.95 -4.01 -15.74
N GLY A 322 -26.15 -3.36 -16.58
CA GLY A 322 -26.42 -3.14 -17.99
C GLY A 322 -26.61 -4.45 -18.74
N ILE A 323 -25.74 -5.45 -18.53
CA ILE A 323 -25.87 -6.78 -19.13
C ILE A 323 -27.18 -7.46 -18.72
N TYR A 324 -27.57 -7.38 -17.44
CA TYR A 324 -28.80 -8.01 -16.96
C TYR A 324 -30.05 -7.32 -17.54
N PHE A 325 -30.16 -6.00 -17.41
CA PHE A 325 -31.37 -5.26 -17.77
C PHE A 325 -31.53 -5.05 -19.29
N SER A 326 -30.44 -4.86 -20.06
CA SER A 326 -30.52 -4.83 -21.53
C SER A 326 -30.97 -6.18 -22.09
N LYS A 327 -30.48 -7.27 -21.49
CA LYS A 327 -30.79 -8.64 -21.92
C LYS A 327 -32.23 -9.06 -21.63
N PHE A 328 -32.72 -8.83 -20.42
CA PHE A 328 -34.01 -9.40 -19.98
C PHE A 328 -35.18 -8.41 -20.00
N TYR A 329 -34.90 -7.11 -19.97
CA TYR A 329 -35.92 -6.05 -19.99
C TYR A 329 -35.85 -5.18 -21.24
N HIS A 330 -34.85 -5.38 -22.11
CA HIS A 330 -34.63 -4.59 -23.33
C HIS A 330 -34.61 -3.08 -23.07
N SER A 331 -34.02 -2.70 -21.92
CA SER A 331 -34.02 -1.31 -21.46
C SER A 331 -32.93 -0.49 -22.13
N LYS A 332 -33.33 0.68 -22.63
CA LYS A 332 -32.43 1.72 -23.13
C LYS A 332 -31.64 2.37 -22.00
N GLU A 333 -32.25 2.57 -20.83
CA GLU A 333 -31.53 3.06 -19.64
C GLU A 333 -30.35 2.11 -19.29
N ALA A 334 -30.55 0.79 -19.43
CA ALA A 334 -29.49 -0.19 -19.22
C ALA A 334 -28.38 -0.16 -20.28
N GLU A 335 -28.71 0.15 -21.54
CA GLU A 335 -27.70 0.38 -22.59
C GLU A 335 -26.83 1.61 -22.30
N GLU A 336 -27.42 2.67 -21.72
CA GLU A 336 -26.66 3.85 -21.27
C GLU A 336 -25.68 3.48 -20.14
N TRP A 337 -26.07 2.61 -19.21
CA TRP A 337 -25.18 2.11 -18.17
C TRP A 337 -23.96 1.35 -18.73
N LEU A 338 -24.16 0.53 -19.77
CA LEU A 338 -23.06 -0.14 -20.47
C LEU A 338 -22.10 0.85 -21.12
N GLN A 339 -22.64 1.91 -21.73
CA GLN A 339 -21.82 2.96 -22.35
C GLN A 339 -20.99 3.73 -21.32
N ILE A 340 -21.58 4.08 -20.16
CA ILE A 340 -20.87 4.73 -19.06
C ILE A 340 -19.73 3.83 -18.55
N ALA A 341 -19.99 2.54 -18.38
CA ALA A 341 -18.97 1.57 -17.96
C ALA A 341 -17.81 1.50 -18.96
N ASP A 342 -18.07 1.35 -20.26
CA ASP A 342 -17.01 1.30 -21.28
C ASP A 342 -16.22 2.62 -21.35
N GLN A 343 -16.89 3.78 -21.27
CA GLN A 343 -16.22 5.09 -21.22
C GLN A 343 -15.33 5.26 -19.98
N CYS A 344 -15.68 4.64 -18.85
CA CYS A 344 -14.83 4.61 -17.67
C CYS A 344 -13.55 3.79 -17.92
N PHE A 345 -13.68 2.55 -18.41
CA PHE A 345 -12.55 1.61 -18.54
C PHE A 345 -11.67 1.84 -19.78
N ARG A 346 -12.21 2.39 -20.87
CA ARG A 346 -11.47 2.62 -22.13
C ARG A 346 -10.14 3.36 -21.96
N PRO A 347 -10.05 4.51 -21.25
CA PRO A 347 -8.76 5.17 -21.03
C PRO A 347 -7.80 4.35 -20.16
N GLN A 348 -8.32 3.63 -19.17
CA GLN A 348 -7.54 2.81 -18.25
C GLN A 348 -6.95 1.58 -18.94
N ALA A 349 -7.68 0.95 -19.86
CA ALA A 349 -7.21 -0.20 -20.64
C ALA A 349 -5.95 0.12 -21.48
N GLN A 350 -5.68 1.40 -21.74
CA GLN A 350 -4.51 1.86 -22.49
C GLN A 350 -3.29 2.17 -21.60
N ALA A 351 -3.36 1.94 -20.28
CA ALA A 351 -2.27 2.19 -19.34
C ALA A 351 -2.04 0.97 -18.43
N PHE A 352 -0.80 0.71 -18.03
CA PHE A 352 -0.49 -0.35 -17.06
C PHE A 352 -0.63 0.12 -15.60
N LYS A 353 -0.54 1.43 -15.37
CA LYS A 353 -0.69 2.08 -14.05
C LYS A 353 -2.04 2.82 -14.00
N PRO A 354 -2.80 2.69 -12.91
CA PRO A 354 -4.03 3.46 -12.72
C PRO A 354 -3.73 4.83 -12.09
N TYR A 355 -4.76 5.57 -11.66
CA TYR A 355 -4.59 6.86 -10.99
C TYR A 355 -3.84 6.73 -9.66
N GLU A 356 -3.86 5.54 -9.05
CA GLU A 356 -3.17 5.26 -7.78
C GLU A 356 -1.67 5.01 -7.93
N ASP A 357 -0.91 5.43 -6.91
CA ASP A 357 0.46 4.98 -6.65
C ASP A 357 0.54 4.36 -5.25
N CYS A 358 0.04 3.13 -5.14
CA CYS A 358 -0.07 2.44 -3.87
C CYS A 358 -0.08 0.92 -4.09
N ASN A 359 0.72 0.19 -3.32
CA ASN A 359 0.83 -1.27 -3.50
C ASN A 359 -0.37 -2.08 -2.93
N SER A 360 -1.48 -1.42 -2.60
CA SER A 360 -2.74 -2.06 -2.22
C SER A 360 -3.88 -1.69 -3.20
N TYR A 361 -4.19 -0.41 -3.37
CA TYR A 361 -5.36 0.07 -4.11
C TYR A 361 -5.26 -0.06 -5.63
N GLN A 362 -4.08 0.11 -6.21
CA GLN A 362 -3.92 0.07 -7.67
C GLN A 362 -4.40 -1.26 -8.29
N TRP A 363 -4.28 -2.36 -7.52
CA TRP A 363 -4.67 -3.70 -7.96
C TRP A 363 -6.18 -3.84 -8.12
N ILE A 364 -6.97 -3.01 -7.43
CA ILE A 364 -8.43 -2.94 -7.58
C ILE A 364 -8.76 -2.48 -8.99
N THR A 365 -8.25 -1.31 -9.38
CA THR A 365 -8.49 -0.69 -10.69
C THR A 365 -8.05 -1.62 -11.83
N LEU A 366 -6.88 -2.25 -11.69
CA LEU A 366 -6.35 -3.17 -12.70
C LEU A 366 -7.13 -4.49 -12.77
N PHE A 367 -7.59 -5.02 -11.64
CA PHE A 367 -8.50 -6.17 -11.62
C PHE A 367 -9.83 -5.87 -12.31
N HIS A 368 -10.44 -4.70 -12.02
CA HIS A 368 -11.68 -4.28 -12.67
C HIS A 368 -11.49 -4.07 -14.18
N THR A 369 -10.36 -3.49 -14.59
CA THR A 369 -10.01 -3.31 -16.01
C THR A 369 -9.85 -4.65 -16.71
N LEU A 370 -9.21 -5.64 -16.07
CA LEU A 370 -9.13 -7.00 -16.58
C LEU A 370 -10.53 -7.64 -16.70
N LYS A 371 -11.36 -7.54 -15.66
CA LYS A 371 -12.74 -8.05 -15.66
C LYS A 371 -13.57 -7.45 -16.81
N HIS A 372 -13.50 -6.14 -16.99
CA HIS A 372 -14.13 -5.47 -18.13
C HIS A 372 -13.61 -6.04 -19.46
N SER A 373 -12.29 -6.11 -19.63
CA SER A 373 -11.67 -6.61 -20.87
C SER A 373 -12.08 -8.04 -21.23
N LEU A 374 -12.26 -8.90 -20.22
CA LEU A 374 -12.71 -10.28 -20.39
C LEU A 374 -14.22 -10.39 -20.76
N ILE A 375 -15.02 -9.36 -20.47
CA ILE A 375 -16.48 -9.37 -20.69
C ILE A 375 -16.87 -8.59 -21.96
N SER A 376 -16.33 -7.39 -22.18
CA SER A 376 -16.82 -6.43 -23.19
C SER A 376 -16.20 -6.58 -24.58
N SER A 377 -15.44 -7.65 -24.83
CA SER A 377 -14.65 -7.86 -26.07
C SER A 377 -13.54 -6.82 -26.31
N ASN A 378 -13.36 -5.83 -25.43
CA ASN A 378 -12.25 -4.88 -25.49
C ASN A 378 -10.98 -5.51 -24.88
N THR A 379 -10.17 -6.14 -25.71
CA THR A 379 -8.93 -6.82 -25.30
C THR A 379 -7.71 -5.90 -25.23
N THR A 380 -7.88 -4.58 -25.43
CA THR A 380 -6.77 -3.59 -25.52
C THR A 380 -5.78 -3.70 -24.36
N PHE A 381 -6.26 -3.88 -23.12
CA PHE A 381 -5.39 -3.98 -21.95
C PHE A 381 -4.45 -5.19 -21.98
N ILE A 382 -4.91 -6.29 -22.59
CA ILE A 382 -4.16 -7.54 -22.74
C ILE A 382 -3.27 -7.44 -23.99
N ASP A 383 -3.86 -7.08 -25.13
CA ASP A 383 -3.19 -7.10 -26.43
C ASP A 383 -2.08 -6.05 -26.57
N SER A 384 -2.19 -4.92 -25.86
CA SER A 384 -1.14 -3.88 -25.82
C SER A 384 0.07 -4.26 -24.96
N GLY A 385 -0.01 -5.37 -24.20
CA GLY A 385 1.01 -5.77 -23.23
C GLY A 385 0.99 -4.96 -21.93
N ASN A 386 0.00 -4.08 -21.71
CA ASN A 386 -0.13 -3.33 -20.46
C ASN A 386 -0.43 -4.24 -19.27
N ALA A 387 -1.24 -5.29 -19.45
CA ALA A 387 -1.43 -6.34 -18.45
C ALA A 387 -0.11 -7.02 -18.05
N ASN A 388 0.79 -7.25 -19.03
CA ASN A 388 2.10 -7.83 -18.78
C ASN A 388 2.99 -6.88 -17.99
N LYS A 389 3.03 -5.60 -18.38
CA LYS A 389 3.78 -4.56 -17.64
C LYS A 389 3.28 -4.43 -16.20
N ALA A 390 1.97 -4.39 -15.97
CA ALA A 390 1.40 -4.33 -14.63
C ALA A 390 1.79 -5.55 -13.76
N SER A 391 1.90 -6.72 -14.38
CA SER A 391 2.31 -7.95 -13.69
C SER A 391 3.81 -7.97 -13.40
N ASP A 392 4.65 -7.53 -14.34
CA ASP A 392 6.09 -7.38 -14.12
C ASP A 392 6.36 -6.31 -13.03
N TYR A 393 5.59 -5.23 -13.00
CA TYR A 393 5.60 -4.23 -11.92
C TYR A 393 5.28 -4.88 -10.56
N ALA A 394 4.23 -5.73 -10.51
CA ALA A 394 3.85 -6.45 -9.28
C ALA A 394 4.95 -7.36 -8.73
N ILE A 395 5.77 -7.95 -9.62
CA ILE A 395 6.91 -8.78 -9.25
C ILE A 395 8.08 -7.90 -8.82
N LEU A 396 8.35 -6.81 -9.54
CA LEU A 396 9.42 -5.88 -9.24
C LEU A 396 9.26 -5.24 -7.86
N THR A 397 8.03 -4.93 -7.44
CA THR A 397 7.72 -4.35 -6.13
C THR A 397 7.52 -5.37 -5.01
N MET A 398 7.67 -6.67 -5.30
CA MET A 398 7.60 -7.75 -4.32
C MET A 398 9.00 -8.11 -3.81
N ASP A 399 9.20 -8.16 -2.50
CA ASP A 399 10.49 -8.57 -1.93
C ASP A 399 10.79 -10.06 -2.16
N ASN A 400 12.02 -10.49 -1.83
CA ASN A 400 12.43 -11.88 -1.99
C ASN A 400 11.74 -12.84 -1.01
N LEU A 401 11.03 -12.32 0.00
CA LEU A 401 10.22 -13.12 0.91
C LEU A 401 8.87 -13.46 0.28
N GLY A 402 8.42 -12.69 -0.71
CA GLY A 402 7.12 -12.83 -1.36
C GLY A 402 6.09 -11.80 -0.91
N TYR A 403 6.46 -10.84 -0.05
CA TYR A 403 5.58 -9.77 0.40
C TYR A 403 5.63 -8.58 -0.57
N GLN A 404 4.49 -7.91 -0.76
CA GLN A 404 4.51 -6.63 -1.47
C GLN A 404 5.21 -5.57 -0.61
N SER A 405 6.10 -4.78 -1.21
CA SER A 405 6.73 -3.64 -0.53
C SER A 405 5.66 -2.57 -0.27
N PRO A 406 5.48 -2.09 0.97
CA PRO A 406 4.49 -1.07 1.30
C PRO A 406 4.98 0.28 0.75
N TYR A 407 4.07 0.96 0.07
CA TYR A 407 4.15 2.36 -0.35
C TYR A 407 2.73 2.83 -0.64
N GLY A 408 2.47 4.11 -0.42
CA GLY A 408 1.11 4.63 -0.35
C GLY A 408 0.31 4.04 0.83
N ASP A 409 -1.02 4.09 0.75
CA ASP A 409 -1.93 3.65 1.83
C ASP A 409 -1.87 2.12 2.10
N VAL A 410 -0.91 1.72 2.94
CA VAL A 410 -0.62 0.33 3.29
C VAL A 410 -0.34 0.19 4.79
N GLY A 411 -1.39 -0.13 5.56
CA GLY A 411 -1.32 -0.26 7.03
C GLY A 411 -0.79 -1.60 7.56
N ARG A 412 -0.15 -2.45 6.75
CA ARG A 412 0.41 -3.73 7.20
C ARG A 412 1.68 -4.10 6.44
N TRP A 413 2.63 -4.73 7.13
CA TRP A 413 3.86 -5.26 6.54
C TRP A 413 3.61 -6.36 5.47
N HIS A 414 2.47 -7.04 5.54
CA HIS A 414 1.97 -7.98 4.54
C HIS A 414 0.61 -7.50 3.99
N ALA A 415 0.61 -6.82 2.85
CA ALA A 415 -0.62 -6.30 2.24
C ALA A 415 -0.65 -6.51 0.72
N GLY A 416 -1.67 -5.95 0.08
CA GLY A 416 -1.75 -5.84 -1.39
C GLY A 416 -2.25 -7.07 -2.13
N ASN A 417 -2.60 -8.17 -1.45
CA ASN A 417 -2.93 -9.43 -2.13
C ASN A 417 -4.42 -9.58 -2.55
N ALA A 418 -5.34 -8.82 -1.94
CA ALA A 418 -6.79 -9.06 -2.08
C ALA A 418 -7.31 -8.99 -3.52
N TYR A 419 -6.81 -8.03 -4.31
CA TYR A 419 -7.14 -7.86 -5.73
C TYR A 419 -5.99 -8.24 -6.67
N LEU A 420 -4.75 -8.22 -6.18
CA LEU A 420 -3.59 -8.69 -6.94
C LEU A 420 -3.68 -10.18 -7.27
N ILE A 421 -4.06 -11.04 -6.31
CA ILE A 421 -4.16 -12.49 -6.57
C ILE A 421 -5.21 -12.79 -7.66
N PRO A 422 -6.47 -12.30 -7.56
CA PRO A 422 -7.46 -12.51 -8.62
C PRO A 422 -7.06 -11.93 -9.97
N PHE A 423 -6.35 -10.79 -9.98
CA PHE A 423 -5.78 -10.20 -11.19
C PHE A 423 -4.76 -11.15 -11.85
N LEU A 424 -3.78 -11.64 -11.07
CA LEU A 424 -2.77 -12.59 -11.54
C LEU A 424 -3.39 -13.93 -11.95
N GLU A 425 -4.42 -14.41 -11.26
CA GLU A 425 -5.16 -15.62 -11.61
C GLU A 425 -5.81 -15.49 -13.01
N GLY A 426 -6.53 -14.39 -13.25
CA GLY A 426 -7.15 -14.12 -14.54
C GLY A 426 -6.12 -13.98 -15.67
N LEU A 427 -4.99 -13.30 -15.42
CA LEU A 427 -3.92 -13.16 -16.41
C LEU A 427 -3.16 -14.46 -16.66
N THR A 428 -2.87 -15.24 -15.62
CA THR A 428 -2.24 -16.57 -15.76
C THR A 428 -3.11 -17.46 -16.64
N PHE A 429 -4.43 -17.43 -16.43
CA PHE A 429 -5.35 -18.20 -17.26
C PHE A 429 -5.40 -17.71 -18.71
N THR A 430 -5.43 -16.40 -18.92
CA THR A 430 -5.64 -15.81 -20.25
C THR A 430 -4.37 -15.83 -21.10
N LEU A 431 -3.23 -15.43 -20.52
CA LEU A 431 -1.95 -15.32 -21.21
C LEU A 431 -1.14 -16.61 -21.20
N LYS A 432 -1.43 -17.54 -20.27
CA LYS A 432 -0.67 -18.78 -20.05
C LYS A 432 0.83 -18.54 -19.84
N ASP A 433 1.21 -17.36 -19.34
CA ASP A 433 2.60 -17.02 -19.05
C ASP A 433 3.04 -17.67 -17.72
N PRO A 434 4.06 -18.56 -17.72
CA PRO A 434 4.48 -19.28 -16.52
C PRO A 434 5.05 -18.37 -15.43
N LYS A 435 5.42 -17.11 -15.72
CA LYS A 435 5.96 -16.21 -14.69
C LYS A 435 4.91 -15.74 -13.67
N TYR A 436 3.67 -15.55 -14.10
CA TYR A 436 2.59 -15.17 -13.19
C TYR A 436 2.17 -16.32 -12.30
N LYS A 437 2.22 -17.55 -12.83
CA LYS A 437 2.05 -18.76 -12.03
C LYS A 437 3.14 -18.91 -10.97
N TRP A 438 4.39 -18.61 -11.31
CA TRP A 438 5.49 -18.61 -10.34
C TRP A 438 5.24 -17.60 -9.20
N MET A 439 4.76 -16.40 -9.53
CA MET A 439 4.41 -15.39 -8.52
C MET A 439 3.24 -15.86 -7.66
N LEU A 440 2.18 -16.41 -8.25
CA LEU A 440 1.04 -16.99 -7.51
C LEU A 440 1.49 -18.07 -6.54
N ASP A 441 2.41 -18.96 -6.95
CA ASP A 441 2.96 -20.02 -6.09
C ASP A 441 3.72 -19.46 -4.88
N LEU A 442 4.40 -18.32 -5.03
CA LEU A 442 5.01 -17.62 -3.91
C LEU A 442 3.97 -16.96 -3.01
N LYS A 443 2.98 -16.27 -3.59
CA LYS A 443 1.91 -15.62 -2.82
C LYS A 443 1.10 -16.62 -2.02
N GLU A 444 0.86 -17.81 -2.56
CA GLU A 444 0.19 -18.92 -1.86
C GLU A 444 0.98 -19.42 -0.65
N LYS A 445 2.32 -19.38 -0.69
CA LYS A 445 3.18 -19.78 0.45
C LYS A 445 3.16 -18.78 1.60
N VAL A 446 3.17 -17.48 1.30
CA VAL A 446 3.32 -16.43 2.32
C VAL A 446 2.02 -15.87 2.87
N SER A 447 0.91 -16.08 2.17
CA SER A 447 -0.39 -15.60 2.62
C SER A 447 -0.98 -16.58 3.65
N SER A 448 -0.61 -16.42 4.92
CA SER A 448 -1.25 -17.14 6.03
C SER A 448 -2.74 -16.78 6.19
N ASP A 449 -3.13 -15.58 5.76
CA ASP A 449 -4.47 -14.99 5.89
C ASP A 449 -5.44 -15.32 4.71
N SER A 450 -4.94 -15.82 3.57
CA SER A 450 -5.75 -15.97 2.33
C SER A 450 -6.27 -17.38 2.07
N ARG A 451 -6.36 -18.26 3.09
CA ARG A 451 -6.99 -19.58 2.90
C ARG A 451 -8.51 -19.50 2.65
N ARG A 452 -9.10 -18.31 2.78
CA ARG A 452 -10.50 -18.09 2.41
C ARG A 452 -10.57 -18.11 0.89
N PHE A 453 -11.00 -19.25 0.35
CA PHE A 453 -11.65 -19.25 -0.95
C PHE A 453 -12.82 -18.29 -0.84
N GLU A 454 -12.68 -17.17 -1.52
CA GLU A 454 -13.72 -16.18 -1.59
C GLU A 454 -14.77 -16.73 -2.54
N ILE A 455 -15.89 -17.12 -1.96
CA ILE A 455 -17.01 -17.78 -2.66
C ILE A 455 -17.55 -16.90 -3.79
N GLU A 456 -17.39 -15.59 -3.69
CA GLU A 456 -17.78 -14.59 -4.69
C GLU A 456 -16.73 -14.35 -5.79
N LYS A 457 -15.57 -15.03 -5.75
CA LYS A 457 -14.50 -14.88 -6.74
C LYS A 457 -14.41 -16.09 -7.68
N ASN A 458 -14.06 -15.78 -8.91
CA ASN A 458 -13.67 -16.74 -9.93
C ASN A 458 -12.14 -16.79 -9.95
N HIS A 459 -11.59 -17.96 -9.62
CA HIS A 459 -10.17 -18.14 -9.35
C HIS A 459 -9.34 -18.52 -10.57
N TYR A 460 -9.97 -18.83 -11.70
CA TYR A 460 -9.29 -19.11 -12.97
C TYR A 460 -8.16 -20.16 -12.84
N LYS A 461 -8.29 -21.12 -11.91
CA LYS A 461 -7.21 -22.07 -11.62
C LYS A 461 -6.98 -22.99 -12.82
N CYS A 462 -5.72 -23.06 -13.25
CA CYS A 462 -5.25 -23.90 -14.34
C CYS A 462 -3.86 -24.49 -14.05
N ASN A 463 -3.60 -25.70 -14.57
CA ASN A 463 -2.38 -26.45 -14.35
C ASN A 463 -1.26 -25.91 -15.23
N LEU A 464 -0.50 -24.97 -14.66
CA LEU A 464 0.69 -24.39 -15.27
C LEU A 464 1.88 -24.55 -14.31
N ILE A 465 3.07 -24.76 -14.87
CA ILE A 465 4.32 -24.82 -14.09
C ILE A 465 4.92 -23.41 -14.06
N GLY A 466 5.14 -22.89 -12.85
CA GLY A 466 5.75 -21.58 -12.67
C GLY A 466 7.18 -21.52 -13.17
N LYS A 467 7.56 -20.42 -13.84
CA LYS A 467 8.95 -20.12 -14.24
C LYS A 467 9.40 -18.79 -13.68
N GLU A 468 10.55 -18.78 -13.02
CA GLU A 468 11.14 -17.58 -12.42
C GLU A 468 11.45 -16.47 -13.47
N PRO A 469 11.05 -15.21 -13.23
CA PRO A 469 11.25 -14.08 -14.15
C PRO A 469 12.65 -13.46 -14.02
N LYS A 470 13.65 -14.11 -14.62
CA LYS A 470 15.07 -13.71 -14.50
C LYS A 470 15.41 -12.34 -15.09
N HIS A 471 14.57 -11.77 -15.96
CA HIS A 471 14.78 -10.43 -16.55
C HIS A 471 14.57 -9.29 -15.53
N LEU A 472 14.03 -9.59 -14.35
CA LEU A 472 13.84 -8.65 -13.24
C LEU A 472 14.95 -8.75 -12.17
N LEU A 473 16.09 -9.37 -12.51
CA LEU A 473 17.28 -9.44 -11.66
C LEU A 473 18.31 -8.37 -12.08
N GLY A 474 19.12 -7.92 -11.13
CA GLY A 474 20.11 -6.85 -11.30
C GLY A 474 19.64 -5.54 -10.67
N VAL A 475 20.01 -4.43 -11.29
CA VAL A 475 19.43 -3.11 -11.04
C VAL A 475 18.42 -2.81 -12.14
N VAL A 476 17.13 -2.85 -11.80
CA VAL A 476 16.04 -2.75 -12.78
C VAL A 476 15.22 -1.51 -12.49
N VAL A 477 15.17 -0.61 -13.46
CA VAL A 477 14.31 0.58 -13.47
C VAL A 477 13.00 0.24 -14.16
N PHE A 478 11.88 0.54 -13.51
CA PHE A 478 10.56 0.45 -14.13
C PHE A 478 10.12 1.83 -14.62
N PRO A 479 9.67 1.97 -15.88
CA PRO A 479 9.31 3.26 -16.45
C PRO A 479 8.01 3.81 -15.86
N LEU A 480 7.92 5.14 -15.73
CA LEU A 480 6.68 5.80 -15.34
C LEU A 480 5.65 5.78 -16.48
N GLU A 481 4.39 5.50 -16.15
CA GLU A 481 3.29 5.55 -17.11
C GLU A 481 3.05 6.98 -17.61
N ARG A 482 3.06 7.19 -18.93
CA ARG A 482 2.92 8.52 -19.55
C ARG A 482 1.57 9.16 -19.23
N LYS A 483 0.49 8.37 -19.19
CA LYS A 483 -0.83 8.92 -18.81
C LYS A 483 -0.87 9.37 -17.35
N PHE A 484 -0.17 8.68 -16.45
CA PHE A 484 -0.04 9.05 -15.05
C PHE A 484 0.74 10.37 -14.92
N PHE A 485 1.91 10.45 -15.56
CA PHE A 485 2.72 11.68 -15.60
C PHE A 485 1.90 12.88 -16.08
N ASN A 486 1.15 12.74 -17.17
CA ASN A 486 0.37 13.84 -17.74
C ASN A 486 -0.71 14.40 -16.81
N ILE A 487 -1.19 13.60 -15.84
CA ILE A 487 -2.20 14.00 -14.86
C ILE A 487 -1.54 14.74 -13.70
N PHE A 488 -0.42 14.22 -13.18
CA PHE A 488 0.20 14.72 -11.95
C PHE A 488 1.38 15.65 -12.17
N LYS A 489 1.83 15.90 -13.41
CA LYS A 489 2.94 16.83 -13.70
C LYS A 489 2.74 18.21 -13.12
N GLY A 490 1.51 18.73 -13.08
CA GLY A 490 1.26 20.10 -12.62
C GLY A 490 2.25 21.10 -13.23
N GLU A 491 2.95 21.84 -12.36
CA GLU A 491 4.02 22.77 -12.70
C GLU A 491 5.45 22.18 -12.59
N SER A 492 5.57 20.86 -12.42
CA SER A 492 6.87 20.18 -12.32
C SER A 492 7.74 20.45 -13.55
N SER A 493 9.00 20.81 -13.29
CA SER A 493 10.04 20.99 -14.31
C SER A 493 10.66 19.67 -14.79
N THR A 494 10.33 18.55 -14.14
CA THR A 494 10.89 17.23 -14.43
C THR A 494 10.47 16.74 -15.83
N LEU A 495 11.46 16.40 -16.67
CA LEU A 495 11.21 15.84 -18.00
C LEU A 495 10.73 14.39 -17.90
N TYR A 496 9.68 14.03 -18.65
CA TYR A 496 9.14 12.66 -18.66
C TYR A 496 10.20 11.60 -18.95
N GLU A 497 11.12 11.87 -19.89
CA GLU A 497 12.18 10.95 -20.32
C GLU A 497 13.19 10.65 -19.20
N LYS A 498 13.25 11.50 -18.17
CA LYS A 498 14.05 11.28 -16.97
C LYS A 498 13.27 10.61 -15.84
N THR A 499 11.95 10.59 -15.88
CA THR A 499 11.14 9.99 -14.80
C THR A 499 11.26 8.46 -14.79
N PHE A 500 11.08 7.90 -13.60
CA PHE A 500 10.92 6.47 -13.40
C PHE A 500 9.84 6.23 -12.33
N ASP A 501 9.32 5.01 -12.27
CA ASP A 501 8.33 4.64 -11.26
C ASP A 501 9.02 4.04 -10.04
N LYS A 502 9.75 2.93 -10.22
CA LYS A 502 10.49 2.24 -9.15
C LYS A 502 11.83 1.71 -9.65
N ILE A 503 12.82 1.60 -8.75
CA ILE A 503 14.10 0.92 -9.03
C ILE A 503 14.29 -0.21 -8.03
N SER A 504 14.49 -1.42 -8.53
CA SER A 504 14.77 -2.60 -7.70
C SER A 504 16.20 -3.08 -7.84
N PHE A 505 16.76 -3.55 -6.74
CA PHE A 505 18.09 -4.18 -6.66
C PHE A 505 17.92 -5.59 -6.10
N ARG A 506 18.22 -6.62 -6.89
CA ARG A 506 18.23 -8.02 -6.42
C ARG A 506 19.08 -8.93 -7.31
N SER A 507 19.80 -9.87 -6.73
CA SER A 507 20.64 -10.83 -7.51
C SER A 507 19.93 -12.14 -7.80
N SER A 508 18.91 -12.44 -7.01
CA SER A 508 18.06 -13.61 -7.12
C SER A 508 16.75 -13.34 -6.38
N PHE A 509 15.79 -14.26 -6.49
CA PHE A 509 14.58 -14.27 -5.67
C PHE A 509 14.72 -15.13 -4.39
N ASN A 510 15.94 -15.52 -4.02
CA ASN A 510 16.17 -16.29 -2.79
C ASN A 510 15.93 -15.39 -1.56
N PRO A 511 15.09 -15.81 -0.59
CA PRO A 511 14.86 -15.08 0.67
C PRO A 511 16.12 -14.68 1.44
N ASN A 512 17.24 -15.38 1.22
CA ASN A 512 18.52 -15.09 1.88
C ASN A 512 19.34 -13.99 1.19
N ASP A 513 19.07 -13.71 -0.08
CA ASP A 513 19.75 -12.69 -0.86
C ASP A 513 19.08 -11.32 -0.68
N TYR A 514 19.84 -10.26 -0.95
CA TYR A 514 19.37 -8.90 -0.71
C TYR A 514 18.34 -8.46 -1.75
N TYR A 515 17.36 -7.68 -1.28
CA TYR A 515 16.45 -6.91 -2.10
C TYR A 515 16.31 -5.49 -1.55
N LEU A 516 16.40 -4.48 -2.42
CA LEU A 516 16.17 -3.07 -2.10
C LEU A 516 15.26 -2.43 -3.16
N LEU A 517 14.33 -1.57 -2.74
CA LEU A 517 13.40 -0.84 -3.62
C LEU A 517 13.49 0.67 -3.37
N ILE A 518 13.57 1.47 -4.44
CA ILE A 518 13.55 2.94 -4.43
C ILE A 518 12.29 3.44 -5.11
N ASP A 519 11.66 4.49 -4.56
CA ASP A 519 10.53 5.19 -5.17
C ASP A 519 10.94 6.33 -6.11
N GLY A 520 10.21 6.51 -7.20
CA GLY A 520 10.34 7.59 -8.18
C GLY A 520 9.22 8.63 -8.12
N THR A 521 8.17 8.42 -7.33
CA THR A 521 6.97 9.27 -7.30
C THR A 521 6.62 9.73 -5.88
N SER A 522 6.04 10.94 -5.77
CA SER A 522 5.45 11.50 -4.53
C SER A 522 4.00 11.96 -4.77
N CYS A 523 3.31 11.35 -5.73
CA CYS A 523 2.01 11.79 -6.22
C CYS A 523 1.17 10.59 -6.67
N GLY A 524 -0.14 10.80 -6.87
CA GLY A 524 -1.08 9.74 -7.19
C GLY A 524 -2.25 9.68 -6.21
N GLY A 525 -3.29 8.91 -6.54
CA GLY A 525 -4.29 8.50 -5.56
C GLY A 525 -3.67 7.54 -4.54
N HIS A 526 -4.01 7.70 -3.25
CA HIS A 526 -3.47 6.87 -2.16
C HIS A 526 -1.93 6.88 -2.06
N ALA A 527 -1.26 7.86 -2.67
CA ALA A 527 0.19 7.98 -2.69
C ALA A 527 0.70 8.70 -1.43
N HIS A 528 1.95 8.44 -1.07
CA HIS A 528 2.64 9.15 0.00
C HIS A 528 3.66 10.13 -0.59
N LEU A 529 4.33 10.92 0.27
CA LEU A 529 5.36 11.87 -0.12
C LEU A 529 6.75 11.22 0.03
N ASP A 530 6.90 10.06 -0.60
CA ASP A 530 8.00 9.09 -0.44
C ASP A 530 8.92 8.99 -1.68
N GLY A 531 8.82 9.93 -2.63
CA GLY A 531 9.73 10.01 -3.77
C GLY A 531 11.19 10.04 -3.32
N ASN A 532 12.02 9.23 -3.99
CA ASN A 532 13.43 9.02 -3.70
C ASN A 532 13.72 8.29 -2.36
N ALA A 533 12.69 7.86 -1.61
CA ALA A 533 12.86 7.03 -0.41
C ALA A 533 13.27 5.59 -0.75
N ILE A 534 13.86 4.90 0.24
CA ILE A 534 14.13 3.45 0.16
C ILE A 534 13.00 2.71 0.86
N LEU A 535 12.02 2.25 0.09
CA LEU A 535 10.77 1.66 0.60
C LEU A 535 10.96 0.33 1.32
N ARG A 536 12.00 -0.42 0.96
CA ARG A 536 12.22 -1.77 1.48
C ARG A 536 13.68 -2.19 1.39
N PHE A 537 14.17 -2.83 2.44
CA PHE A 537 15.42 -3.60 2.44
C PHE A 537 15.24 -4.94 3.16
N THR A 538 15.48 -6.05 2.45
CA THR A 538 15.35 -7.41 2.98
C THR A 538 16.59 -8.26 2.68
N GLY A 539 16.85 -9.25 3.51
CA GLY A 539 17.88 -10.27 3.30
C GLY A 539 17.95 -11.25 4.47
N LYS A 540 18.57 -12.43 4.25
CA LYS A 540 18.68 -13.48 5.28
C LYS A 540 17.32 -13.86 5.92
N GLY A 541 16.24 -13.83 5.14
CA GLY A 541 14.90 -14.14 5.62
C GLY A 541 14.28 -13.08 6.53
N ARG A 542 14.77 -11.83 6.52
CA ARG A 542 14.34 -10.72 7.38
C ARG A 542 14.08 -9.44 6.59
N THR A 543 13.27 -8.57 7.19
CA THR A 543 13.00 -7.21 6.74
C THR A 543 13.46 -6.24 7.81
N PHE A 544 14.23 -5.21 7.42
CA PHE A 544 14.83 -4.28 8.37
C PHE A 544 14.36 -2.84 8.21
N LEU A 545 13.95 -2.43 7.02
CA LEU A 545 13.43 -1.08 6.78
C LEU A 545 11.90 -1.08 6.66
N ASP A 546 11.29 -0.15 7.38
CA ASP A 546 9.87 0.17 7.39
C ASP A 546 9.58 1.44 6.58
N ASP A 547 8.53 1.40 5.77
CA ASP A 547 8.04 2.54 4.99
C ASP A 547 6.50 2.49 4.84
N GLY A 548 5.82 1.69 5.69
CA GLY A 548 4.39 1.40 5.53
C GLY A 548 3.52 2.05 6.59
N ASP A 549 2.62 2.93 6.17
CA ASP A 549 1.48 3.39 6.97
C ASP A 549 0.24 3.58 6.08
N TYR A 550 -0.94 3.69 6.68
CA TYR A 550 -2.19 3.91 5.94
C TYR A 550 -2.55 5.39 5.79
N ILE A 551 -2.04 6.27 6.67
CA ILE A 551 -2.44 7.69 6.74
C ILE A 551 -1.22 8.63 6.75
N LYS A 552 -0.14 8.22 7.42
CA LYS A 552 1.03 9.06 7.64
C LYS A 552 1.92 9.16 6.40
N SER A 553 1.65 10.16 5.57
CA SER A 553 2.24 10.30 4.23
C SER A 553 3.42 11.28 4.10
N TYR A 554 3.75 12.06 5.13
CA TYR A 554 4.84 13.05 5.04
C TYR A 554 6.24 12.40 5.08
N GLN A 555 7.23 13.03 4.45
CA GLN A 555 8.64 12.60 4.30
C GLN A 555 9.27 12.06 5.60
N LYS A 556 8.89 12.63 6.76
CA LYS A 556 9.40 12.21 8.07
C LYS A 556 9.02 10.78 8.47
N TYR A 557 8.07 10.17 7.79
CA TYR A 557 7.60 8.80 8.01
C TYR A 557 8.21 7.78 7.02
N HIS A 558 9.19 8.18 6.22
CA HIS A 558 9.82 7.36 5.19
C HIS A 558 11.34 7.30 5.36
N ASN A 559 12.01 6.35 4.69
CA ASN A 559 13.49 6.26 4.64
C ASN A 559 14.05 7.29 3.65
N SER A 560 13.89 8.58 4.00
CA SER A 560 13.97 9.72 3.10
C SER A 560 14.81 10.87 3.68
N MET A 561 14.75 12.03 3.04
CA MET A 561 15.37 13.28 3.47
C MET A 561 14.28 14.32 3.75
N LEU A 562 14.31 14.94 4.92
CA LEU A 562 13.53 16.15 5.21
C LEU A 562 14.49 17.35 5.13
N ILE A 563 14.16 18.32 4.28
CA ILE A 563 14.96 19.51 4.03
C ILE A 563 14.18 20.74 4.48
N MET A 564 14.81 21.56 5.31
CA MET A 564 14.26 22.86 5.70
C MET A 564 15.27 23.95 5.36
N LYS A 565 14.76 25.08 4.86
CA LYS A 565 15.52 26.33 4.70
C LYS A 565 14.89 27.36 5.62
N GLU A 566 15.69 27.98 6.49
CA GLU A 566 15.23 28.99 7.45
C GLU A 566 14.06 28.49 8.32
N GLY A 567 14.09 27.19 8.67
CA GLY A 567 13.05 26.53 9.47
C GLY A 567 11.81 26.07 8.69
N ILE A 568 11.74 26.30 7.38
CA ILE A 568 10.56 25.99 6.56
C ILE A 568 10.90 24.90 5.54
N SER A 569 10.03 23.88 5.42
CA SER A 569 10.09 22.88 4.33
C SER A 569 9.04 23.22 3.27
N SER A 570 9.40 23.12 1.99
CA SER A 570 8.44 23.13 0.89
C SER A 570 7.75 21.77 0.71
N SER A 571 6.75 21.70 -0.16
CA SER A 571 6.28 20.42 -0.71
C SER A 571 7.40 19.76 -1.50
N ILE A 572 7.46 18.42 -1.45
CA ILE A 572 8.38 17.66 -2.30
C ILE A 572 7.83 17.62 -3.73
N PRO A 573 8.69 17.77 -4.76
CA PRO A 573 8.30 17.58 -6.14
C PRO A 573 7.66 16.20 -6.40
N PRO A 574 6.71 16.11 -7.35
CA PRO A 574 5.93 14.90 -7.58
C PRO A 574 6.72 13.75 -8.25
N PHE A 575 7.84 14.07 -8.92
CA PHE A 575 8.62 13.11 -9.72
C PHE A 575 10.11 13.25 -9.47
N CYS A 576 10.78 12.10 -9.36
CA CYS A 576 12.22 11.99 -9.33
C CYS A 576 12.80 11.86 -10.75
N GLU A 577 14.05 12.29 -10.92
CA GLU A 577 14.85 12.05 -12.13
C GLU A 577 15.79 10.86 -11.94
N LEU A 578 15.92 10.02 -12.97
CA LEU A 578 17.00 9.06 -13.10
C LEU A 578 18.20 9.75 -13.77
N GLU A 579 19.31 9.90 -13.04
CA GLU A 579 20.50 10.58 -13.53
C GLU A 579 21.52 9.58 -14.10
N HIS A 580 21.80 8.51 -13.36
CA HIS A 580 22.75 7.47 -13.78
C HIS A 580 22.29 6.07 -13.36
N LEU A 581 22.65 5.06 -14.16
CA LEU A 581 22.31 3.66 -13.91
C LEU A 581 23.37 2.72 -14.49
N ALA A 582 23.77 1.71 -13.73
CA ALA A 582 24.55 0.60 -14.27
C ALA A 582 24.35 -0.69 -13.46
N ASP A 583 24.36 -1.83 -14.14
CA ASP A 583 24.29 -3.16 -13.51
C ASP A 583 25.38 -4.06 -14.09
N PHE A 584 26.43 -4.32 -13.31
CA PHE A 584 27.56 -5.19 -13.67
C PHE A 584 27.51 -6.51 -12.88
N GLU A 585 28.42 -7.44 -13.17
CA GLU A 585 28.48 -8.73 -12.48
C GLU A 585 28.72 -8.59 -10.96
N TYR A 586 29.54 -7.62 -10.53
CA TYR A 586 29.94 -7.49 -9.12
C TYR A 586 29.41 -6.23 -8.43
N THR A 587 29.07 -5.21 -9.20
CA THR A 587 28.56 -3.93 -8.70
C THR A 587 27.30 -3.51 -9.44
N GLY A 588 26.42 -2.77 -8.76
CA GLY A 588 25.25 -2.13 -9.35
C GLY A 588 25.11 -0.72 -8.81
N PHE A 589 24.54 0.18 -9.61
CA PHE A 589 24.49 1.61 -9.33
C PHE A 589 23.16 2.19 -9.78
N SER A 590 22.60 3.09 -8.97
CA SER A 590 21.67 4.12 -9.42
C SER A 590 22.07 5.46 -8.83
N GLN A 591 21.82 6.54 -9.56
CA GLN A 591 21.70 7.88 -9.01
C GLN A 591 20.38 8.48 -9.46
N THR A 592 19.61 8.93 -8.49
CA THR A 592 18.30 9.55 -8.66
C THR A 592 18.33 10.94 -8.06
N SER A 593 17.45 11.84 -8.50
CA SER A 593 17.39 13.19 -7.94
C SER A 593 15.98 13.73 -7.80
N ILE A 594 15.83 14.65 -6.85
CA ILE A 594 14.68 15.54 -6.70
C ILE A 594 15.23 16.95 -6.80
N LYS A 595 14.72 17.74 -7.75
CA LYS A 595 15.18 19.10 -8.02
C LYS A 595 14.36 20.11 -7.24
N ASP A 596 15.02 21.17 -6.76
CA ASP A 596 14.37 22.29 -6.08
C ASP A 596 13.44 21.90 -4.91
N TYR A 597 13.87 20.95 -4.09
CA TYR A 597 13.19 20.63 -2.83
C TYR A 597 13.70 21.56 -1.73
N SER A 598 12.90 22.55 -1.34
CA SER A 598 13.28 23.61 -0.39
C SER A 598 14.57 24.35 -0.82
N CYS A 599 14.67 24.72 -2.11
CA CYS A 599 15.85 25.33 -2.72
C CYS A 599 17.12 24.46 -2.68
N VAL A 600 16.96 23.13 -2.75
CA VAL A 600 18.05 22.15 -2.79
C VAL A 600 17.79 21.11 -3.86
N ASP A 601 18.81 20.82 -4.67
CA ASP A 601 18.81 19.61 -5.50
C ASP A 601 19.33 18.45 -4.64
N TRP A 602 18.44 17.49 -4.37
CA TRP A 602 18.76 16.29 -3.61
C TRP A 602 19.04 15.13 -4.56
N PHE A 603 20.27 14.64 -4.57
CA PHE A 603 20.68 13.44 -5.29
C PHE A 603 20.88 12.28 -4.31
N ARG A 604 20.34 11.12 -4.64
CA ARG A 604 20.56 9.87 -3.91
C ARG A 604 21.29 8.89 -4.81
N THR A 605 22.47 8.46 -4.39
CA THR A 605 23.26 7.44 -5.10
C THR A 605 23.27 6.16 -4.29
N VAL A 606 22.87 5.05 -4.92
CA VAL A 606 22.93 3.71 -4.33
C VAL A 606 24.01 2.91 -5.04
N VAL A 607 25.06 2.56 -4.30
CA VAL A 607 26.15 1.68 -4.76
C VAL A 607 25.96 0.30 -4.12
N TRP A 608 25.64 -0.68 -4.95
CA TRP A 608 25.44 -2.06 -4.51
C TRP A 608 26.68 -2.90 -4.79
N ARG A 609 27.38 -3.32 -3.74
CA ARG A 609 28.38 -4.39 -3.83
C ARG A 609 27.65 -5.72 -3.69
N LYS A 610 27.38 -6.37 -4.83
CA LYS A 610 26.50 -7.55 -4.88
C LYS A 610 26.89 -8.60 -3.84
N LYS A 611 25.88 -9.05 -3.08
CA LYS A 611 25.97 -10.01 -1.96
C LYS A 611 26.73 -9.54 -0.71
N LYS A 612 27.27 -8.31 -0.67
CA LYS A 612 28.00 -7.78 0.49
C LYS A 612 27.25 -6.65 1.19
N PHE A 613 27.03 -5.53 0.51
CA PHE A 613 26.43 -4.33 1.14
C PHE A 613 25.87 -3.35 0.10
N PHE A 614 25.09 -2.39 0.59
CA PHE A 614 24.71 -1.18 -0.13
C PHE A 614 25.36 0.04 0.54
N LEU A 615 25.91 0.97 -0.24
CA LEU A 615 26.27 2.29 0.23
C LEU A 615 25.29 3.30 -0.38
N VAL A 616 24.63 4.07 0.48
CA VAL A 616 23.74 5.17 0.10
C VAL A 616 24.48 6.48 0.34
N ILE A 617 24.55 7.30 -0.70
CA ILE A 617 25.20 8.62 -0.69
C ILE A 617 24.14 9.65 -1.06
N ASP A 618 23.74 10.49 -0.11
CA ASP A 618 22.85 11.60 -0.35
C ASP A 618 23.68 12.88 -0.52
N ARG A 619 23.64 13.49 -1.72
CA ARG A 619 24.26 14.80 -2.03
C ARG A 619 23.17 15.86 -2.07
N LEU A 620 23.36 16.93 -1.31
CA LEU A 620 22.43 18.04 -1.18
C LEU A 620 23.12 19.30 -1.72
N SER A 621 22.64 19.83 -2.85
CA SER A 621 23.24 20.96 -3.56
C SER A 621 22.36 22.19 -3.40
N ALA A 622 22.84 23.22 -2.69
CA ALA A 622 22.03 24.42 -2.43
C ALA A 622 21.87 25.27 -3.70
N LEU A 623 20.63 25.60 -4.05
CA LEU A 623 20.35 26.48 -5.20
C LEU A 623 20.56 27.95 -4.87
N ASN A 624 20.42 28.32 -3.59
CA ASN A 624 20.51 29.67 -3.08
C ASN A 624 21.35 29.73 -1.79
N TYR A 625 21.67 30.93 -1.33
CA TYR A 625 22.18 31.11 0.03
C TYR A 625 21.06 30.91 1.05
N GLY A 626 21.38 30.30 2.19
CA GLY A 626 20.45 30.15 3.31
C GLY A 626 21.00 29.31 4.46
N ASP A 627 20.28 29.32 5.56
CA ASP A 627 20.47 28.37 6.66
C ASP A 627 19.62 27.13 6.41
N TYR A 628 20.26 25.97 6.30
CA TYR A 628 19.63 24.71 5.96
C TYR A 628 19.69 23.73 7.13
N SER A 629 18.60 23.00 7.33
CA SER A 629 18.54 21.87 8.25
C SER A 629 18.16 20.61 7.47
N PHE A 630 19.08 19.65 7.46
CA PHE A 630 18.92 18.38 6.77
C PHE A 630 18.71 17.26 7.77
N HIS A 631 17.71 16.42 7.49
CA HIS A 631 17.33 15.30 8.33
C HIS A 631 17.29 14.05 7.45
N CYS A 632 18.36 13.25 7.51
CA CYS A 632 18.39 11.93 6.87
C CYS A 632 17.74 10.91 7.81
N ILE A 633 16.70 10.22 7.34
CA ILE A 633 15.82 9.42 8.19
C ILE A 633 15.91 7.95 7.79
N TRP A 634 16.08 7.07 8.77
CA TRP A 634 16.02 5.63 8.62
C TRP A 634 15.06 5.02 9.63
N ARG A 635 14.17 4.15 9.17
CA ARG A 635 13.13 3.52 10.01
C ARG A 635 13.42 2.04 10.12
N ILE A 636 13.92 1.64 11.28
CA ILE A 636 14.55 0.33 11.49
C ILE A 636 13.70 -0.56 12.39
N LEU A 637 13.58 -1.83 12.00
CA LEU A 637 12.97 -2.91 12.77
C LEU A 637 14.01 -3.74 13.51
N GLY A 638 13.62 -4.25 14.67
CA GLY A 638 14.46 -5.09 15.53
C GLY A 638 14.92 -4.36 16.78
N GLU A 639 15.78 -5.01 17.55
CA GLU A 639 16.39 -4.43 18.75
C GLU A 639 17.62 -3.62 18.34
N THR A 640 17.53 -2.29 18.43
CA THR A 640 18.58 -1.37 17.97
C THR A 640 19.50 -0.95 19.09
N ASN A 641 20.80 -1.05 18.85
CA ASN A 641 21.83 -0.53 19.73
C ASN A 641 22.69 0.50 18.97
N ARG A 642 22.88 1.68 19.57
CA ARG A 642 23.85 2.68 19.07
C ARG A 642 25.23 2.28 19.53
N LEU A 643 26.13 2.09 18.57
CA LEU A 643 27.54 1.81 18.79
C LEU A 643 28.38 2.94 18.19
N ARG A 644 29.67 3.01 18.55
CA ARG A 644 30.58 4.05 18.02
C ARG A 644 30.67 4.04 16.49
N GLU A 645 30.50 2.86 15.90
CA GLU A 645 30.67 2.59 14.47
C GLU A 645 29.36 2.63 13.67
N GLY A 646 28.23 2.96 14.30
CA GLY A 646 26.92 3.02 13.67
C GLY A 646 25.81 2.37 14.51
N ILE A 647 24.74 1.96 13.86
CA ILE A 647 23.57 1.35 14.48
C ILE A 647 23.48 -0.11 14.07
N CYS A 648 23.38 -0.98 15.06
CA CYS A 648 23.13 -2.40 14.86
C CYS A 648 21.71 -2.73 15.30
N SER A 649 20.91 -3.34 14.42
CA SER A 649 19.60 -3.89 14.74
C SER A 649 19.62 -5.40 14.71
N GLU A 650 19.20 -6.06 15.78
CA GLU A 650 19.14 -7.52 15.85
C GLU A 650 17.70 -8.05 15.75
N GLN A 651 17.53 -9.14 14.98
CA GLN A 651 16.28 -9.89 14.81
C GLN A 651 16.56 -11.39 14.88
N LYS A 652 16.49 -11.97 16.09
CA LYS A 652 16.67 -13.42 16.35
C LYS A 652 17.92 -14.00 15.67
N GLY A 653 19.10 -13.46 16.00
CA GLY A 653 20.39 -13.94 15.50
C GLY A 653 20.81 -13.41 14.11
N VAL A 654 19.96 -12.64 13.43
CA VAL A 654 20.33 -11.90 12.21
C VAL A 654 20.48 -10.43 12.56
N ARG A 655 21.58 -9.80 12.13
CA ARG A 655 21.87 -8.39 12.41
C ARG A 655 21.89 -7.56 11.15
N PHE A 656 21.29 -6.40 11.22
CA PHE A 656 21.40 -5.32 10.24
C PHE A 656 22.30 -4.23 10.79
N TRP A 657 23.20 -3.75 9.95
CA TRP A 657 24.07 -2.62 10.24
C TRP A 657 23.71 -1.45 9.36
N LEU A 658 23.52 -0.30 9.99
CA LEU A 658 23.55 1.02 9.38
C LEU A 658 24.81 1.73 9.90
N LYS A 659 25.87 1.74 9.10
CA LYS A 659 27.13 2.41 9.46
C LYS A 659 27.25 3.76 8.78
N MET A 660 27.69 4.73 9.55
CA MET A 660 27.88 6.12 9.13
C MET A 660 29.20 6.64 9.69
N PRO A 661 29.82 7.64 9.04
CA PRO A 661 30.95 8.36 9.61
C PRO A 661 30.63 8.88 11.03
N PRO A 662 31.58 8.81 11.98
CA PRO A 662 31.34 9.12 13.40
C PRO A 662 31.06 10.59 13.70
N GLU A 663 31.26 11.49 12.73
CA GLU A 663 31.03 12.93 12.87
C GLU A 663 29.55 13.36 12.82
N TYR A 664 28.61 12.45 12.57
CA TYR A 664 27.19 12.80 12.47
C TYR A 664 26.46 12.77 13.82
N ASP A 665 25.63 13.80 14.04
CA ASP A 665 24.70 13.84 15.16
C ASP A 665 23.46 13.00 14.84
N VAL A 666 23.22 12.00 15.68
CA VAL A 666 22.15 11.01 15.48
C VAL A 666 21.19 11.02 16.65
N LYS A 667 19.90 11.15 16.34
CA LYS A 667 18.77 10.94 17.27
C LYS A 667 18.10 9.59 16.99
N ILE A 668 17.61 8.96 18.05
CA ILE A 668 16.86 7.70 17.98
C ILE A 668 15.53 7.91 18.70
N GLU A 669 14.44 7.68 17.98
CA GLU A 669 13.07 7.81 18.47
C GLU A 669 12.35 6.46 18.33
N HIS A 670 11.44 6.14 19.25
CA HIS A 670 10.63 4.92 19.20
C HIS A 670 9.21 5.26 18.74
N ASP A 671 8.85 4.79 17.56
CA ASP A 671 7.52 4.99 16.97
C ASP A 671 6.67 3.72 17.17
N HIS A 672 5.94 3.72 18.28
CA HIS A 672 5.01 2.64 18.64
C HIS A 672 3.75 2.65 17.76
N GLU A 673 3.39 3.81 17.22
CA GLU A 673 2.13 4.00 16.53
C GLU A 673 2.14 3.30 15.17
N THR A 674 3.16 3.59 14.34
CA THR A 674 3.40 2.89 13.06
C THR A 674 3.96 1.48 13.30
N GLY A 675 4.61 1.25 14.45
CA GLY A 675 5.02 -0.08 14.90
C GLY A 675 3.88 -1.10 14.90
N ARG A 676 2.63 -0.68 15.15
CA ARG A 676 1.43 -1.54 15.06
C ARG A 676 1.26 -2.18 13.68
N ASN A 677 1.73 -1.54 12.60
CA ASN A 677 1.67 -2.07 11.23
C ASN A 677 2.54 -3.33 11.06
N TRP A 678 3.41 -3.63 12.04
CA TRP A 678 4.29 -4.80 12.12
C TRP A 678 3.79 -5.89 13.08
N GLN A 679 2.57 -5.77 13.59
CA GLN A 679 1.97 -6.78 14.44
C GLN A 679 1.94 -8.16 13.73
N GLY A 680 2.33 -9.20 14.47
CA GLY A 680 2.43 -10.57 13.93
C GLY A 680 3.71 -10.85 13.13
N TYR A 681 4.61 -9.88 12.93
CA TYR A 681 5.92 -10.14 12.34
C TYR A 681 6.76 -11.01 13.28
N PRO A 682 7.26 -12.18 12.84
CA PRO A 682 7.76 -13.19 13.78
C PRO A 682 9.18 -12.93 14.32
N TYR A 683 9.87 -11.88 13.87
CA TYR A 683 11.30 -11.68 14.13
C TYR A 683 11.66 -10.42 14.91
N ALA A 684 10.71 -9.49 15.09
CA ALA A 684 10.92 -8.25 15.82
C ALA A 684 9.64 -7.84 16.56
N GLU A 685 9.81 -7.11 17.66
CA GLU A 685 8.70 -6.41 18.32
C GLU A 685 8.10 -5.35 17.39
N PRO A 686 6.78 -5.08 17.47
CA PRO A 686 6.07 -4.12 16.62
C PRO A 686 6.35 -2.67 17.05
N ILE A 687 7.63 -2.29 17.02
CA ILE A 687 8.13 -0.95 17.38
C ILE A 687 9.18 -0.55 16.34
N ILE A 688 8.93 0.56 15.65
CA ILE A 688 9.89 1.15 14.71
C ILE A 688 10.87 2.03 15.48
N LYS A 689 12.15 1.94 15.15
CA LYS A 689 13.19 2.86 15.63
C LYS A 689 13.55 3.82 14.52
N VAL A 690 13.19 5.07 14.71
CA VAL A 690 13.46 6.15 13.76
C VAL A 690 14.81 6.73 14.10
N ILE A 691 15.77 6.52 13.21
CA ILE A 691 17.11 7.09 13.26
C ILE A 691 17.10 8.36 12.43
N ARG A 692 17.53 9.46 13.02
CA ARG A 692 17.57 10.76 12.38
C ARG A 692 18.97 11.35 12.48
N GLU A 693 19.66 11.41 11.36
CA GLU A 693 20.92 12.15 11.23
C GLU A 693 20.59 13.61 10.95
N VAL A 694 21.04 14.53 11.79
CA VAL A 694 20.71 15.96 11.68
C VAL A 694 21.96 16.75 11.32
N SER A 695 21.88 17.59 10.29
CA SER A 695 22.94 18.54 9.96
C SER A 695 22.36 19.92 9.70
N ASN A 696 22.79 20.91 10.49
CA ASN A 696 22.44 22.31 10.29
C ASN A 696 23.64 23.04 9.68
N LYS A 697 23.42 23.76 8.59
CA LYS A 697 24.50 24.39 7.83
C LYS A 697 24.03 25.60 7.04
N VAL A 698 24.76 26.69 7.18
CA VAL A 698 24.68 27.82 6.24
C VAL A 698 25.43 27.45 4.96
N MET A 699 24.74 27.47 3.83
CA MET A 699 25.30 27.06 2.54
C MET A 699 25.17 28.18 1.51
N ARG A 700 26.16 28.29 0.62
CA ARG A 700 26.10 29.15 -0.57
C ARG A 700 25.54 28.40 -1.76
N ARG A 701 25.06 29.13 -2.78
CA ARG A 701 24.68 28.55 -4.07
C ARG A 701 25.81 27.67 -4.63
N GLY A 702 25.47 26.43 -5.02
CA GLY A 702 26.40 25.42 -5.53
C GLY A 702 27.22 24.69 -4.44
N GLU A 703 27.10 25.07 -3.17
CA GLU A 703 27.72 24.32 -2.09
C GLU A 703 27.00 22.98 -1.90
N ASN A 704 27.77 21.94 -1.57
CA ASN A 704 27.28 20.58 -1.41
C ASN A 704 27.42 20.09 0.05
N HIS A 705 26.42 19.36 0.52
CA HIS A 705 26.47 18.56 1.75
C HIS A 705 26.26 17.07 1.42
N TYR A 706 26.83 16.18 2.24
CA TYR A 706 26.83 14.74 1.98
C TYR A 706 26.53 13.92 3.23
N PHE A 707 25.62 12.97 3.10
CA PHE A 707 25.45 11.84 4.02
C PHE A 707 25.97 10.54 3.39
N PHE A 708 26.54 9.65 4.21
CA PHE A 708 27.09 8.37 3.78
C PHE A 708 26.59 7.27 4.71
N ASN A 709 25.82 6.34 4.17
CA ASN A 709 25.15 5.30 4.94
C ASN A 709 25.42 3.92 4.33
N LEU A 710 26.13 3.07 5.06
CA LEU A 710 26.48 1.71 4.65
C LEU A 710 25.52 0.70 5.31
N LEU A 711 24.79 -0.04 4.47
CA LEU A 711 23.74 -0.98 4.85
C LEU A 711 24.17 -2.42 4.52
N TYR A 712 24.17 -3.30 5.52
CA TYR A 712 24.41 -4.73 5.31
C TYR A 712 23.77 -5.61 6.39
N ILE A 713 23.54 -6.88 6.05
CA ILE A 713 22.89 -7.88 6.91
C ILE A 713 23.82 -9.07 7.09
N ILE A 714 24.10 -9.42 8.34
CA ILE A 714 24.97 -10.53 8.73
C ILE A 714 24.23 -11.56 9.59
N SER A 715 24.59 -12.82 9.41
CA SER A 715 24.25 -13.93 10.32
C SER A 715 25.49 -14.50 11.01
N ASP A 716 26.68 -14.15 10.51
CA ASP A 716 27.99 -14.49 11.05
C ASP A 716 28.51 -13.29 11.85
N ARG A 717 28.98 -13.51 13.08
CA ARG A 717 29.46 -12.42 13.95
C ARG A 717 30.80 -11.85 13.49
N ASP A 718 31.55 -12.58 12.64
CA ASP A 718 32.90 -12.20 12.22
C ASP A 718 32.91 -11.27 10.98
N GLU A 719 31.76 -11.05 10.33
CA GLU A 719 31.67 -10.14 9.20
C GLU A 719 31.42 -8.70 9.66
N ASN A 720 32.45 -7.85 9.52
CA ASN A 720 32.38 -6.43 9.86
C ASN A 720 33.00 -5.57 8.74
N TYR A 721 32.36 -4.44 8.44
CA TYR A 721 32.88 -3.42 7.54
C TYR A 721 33.07 -2.11 8.31
N THR A 722 34.13 -1.36 8.00
CA THR A 722 34.35 -0.01 8.49
C THR A 722 34.13 0.98 7.35
N ILE A 723 33.60 2.16 7.69
CA ILE A 723 33.42 3.28 6.78
C ILE A 723 34.22 4.46 7.32
N THR A 724 34.96 5.15 6.45
CA THR A 724 35.76 6.33 6.82
C THR A 724 35.71 7.35 5.72
N ARG A 725 35.46 8.62 6.06
CA ARG A 725 35.44 9.72 5.08
C ARG A 725 36.87 10.02 4.62
N VAL A 726 37.10 10.04 3.30
CA VAL A 726 38.44 10.24 2.70
C VAL A 726 38.52 11.45 1.77
N GLY A 727 37.36 12.06 1.50
CA GLY A 727 37.20 13.31 0.75
C GLY A 727 35.81 13.89 1.04
N SER A 728 35.45 15.01 0.39
CA SER A 728 34.11 15.60 0.54
C SER A 728 33.01 14.73 -0.05
N SER A 729 33.28 14.00 -1.14
CA SER A 729 32.30 13.21 -1.89
C SER A 729 32.57 11.70 -1.92
N ALA A 730 33.44 11.20 -1.02
CA ALA A 730 33.84 9.79 -1.02
C ALA A 730 34.23 9.25 0.36
N VAL A 731 34.09 7.92 0.49
CA VAL A 731 34.46 7.13 1.67
C VAL A 731 35.36 5.96 1.28
N SER A 732 36.19 5.51 2.21
CA SER A 732 36.83 4.20 2.15
C SER A 732 36.01 3.18 2.94
N ILE A 733 35.84 1.99 2.37
CA ILE A 733 35.24 0.83 3.04
C ILE A 733 36.28 -0.28 3.14
N CYS A 734 36.47 -0.79 4.36
CA CYS A 734 37.39 -1.90 4.65
C CYS A 734 36.65 -3.00 5.44
N GLY A 735 36.87 -4.27 5.10
CA GLY A 735 36.25 -5.40 5.80
C GLY A 735 36.66 -6.74 5.20
N LYS A 736 35.96 -7.82 5.57
CA LYS A 736 36.27 -9.19 5.13
C LYS A 736 36.39 -9.29 3.60
N GLY A 737 37.62 -9.31 3.11
CA GLY A 737 37.96 -9.36 1.68
C GLY A 737 37.49 -8.14 0.87
N GLU A 738 37.36 -6.97 1.50
CA GLU A 738 36.95 -5.72 0.84
C GLU A 738 37.86 -4.54 1.23
N LYS A 739 38.35 -3.81 0.24
CA LYS A 739 39.12 -2.56 0.36
C LYS A 739 38.79 -1.67 -0.82
N ALA A 740 37.94 -0.66 -0.65
CA ALA A 740 37.52 0.18 -1.77
C ALA A 740 37.31 1.64 -1.36
N TYR A 741 37.62 2.55 -2.27
CA TYR A 741 37.11 3.92 -2.27
C TYR A 741 35.82 3.95 -3.08
N ILE A 742 34.76 4.51 -2.50
CA ILE A 742 33.46 4.64 -3.15
C ILE A 742 32.99 6.08 -3.00
N GLY A 743 32.47 6.66 -4.07
CA GLY A 743 32.02 8.05 -4.05
C GLY A 743 31.34 8.49 -5.34
N VAL A 744 31.04 9.78 -5.36
CA VAL A 744 30.45 10.49 -6.50
C VAL A 744 31.37 11.62 -6.97
N GLY A 745 31.30 11.94 -8.25
CA GLY A 745 32.02 13.05 -8.86
C GLY A 745 31.62 14.41 -8.28
N GLN A 746 32.51 15.40 -8.34
CA GLN A 746 32.22 16.79 -7.93
C GLN A 746 31.87 17.64 -9.16
N GLU A 747 31.05 18.66 -8.98
CA GLU A 747 30.67 19.59 -10.06
C GLU A 747 31.88 20.35 -10.63
N THR A 748 32.92 20.57 -9.82
CA THR A 748 34.19 21.19 -10.22
C THR A 748 35.21 20.20 -10.82
N GLY A 749 34.84 18.92 -10.95
CA GLY A 749 35.66 17.87 -11.56
C GLY A 749 36.03 16.72 -10.62
N SER A 750 37.17 16.10 -10.94
CA SER A 750 37.62 14.79 -10.46
C SER A 750 37.73 14.58 -8.94
N PHE A 751 37.57 13.34 -8.50
CA PHE A 751 37.86 12.90 -7.13
C PHE A 751 39.37 12.82 -6.84
N LYS A 752 39.77 13.22 -5.62
CA LYS A 752 41.10 12.99 -5.01
C LYS A 752 40.94 12.74 -3.50
N VAL A 753 41.77 11.86 -2.93
CA VAL A 753 41.84 11.59 -1.47
C VAL A 753 42.61 12.71 -0.77
N ARG A 754 42.02 13.33 0.27
CA ARG A 754 42.54 14.58 0.89
C ARG A 754 43.87 14.45 1.65
N ASN A 755 44.27 13.25 2.07
CA ASN A 755 45.42 13.02 2.97
C ASN A 755 46.58 12.25 2.32
N VAL A 756 46.64 12.21 0.99
CA VAL A 756 47.75 11.59 0.26
C VAL A 756 48.24 12.56 -0.81
N THR A 757 49.54 12.52 -1.13
CA THR A 757 50.10 13.35 -2.20
C THR A 757 49.37 13.12 -3.53
N PRO A 758 49.28 14.11 -4.44
CA PRO A 758 48.59 13.97 -5.73
C PRO A 758 49.07 12.77 -6.58
N GLU A 759 50.30 12.32 -6.36
CA GLU A 759 50.96 11.20 -7.07
C GLU A 759 50.55 9.81 -6.53
N THR A 760 49.83 9.76 -5.41
CA THR A 760 49.55 8.54 -4.63
C THR A 760 48.06 8.42 -4.27
N SER A 761 47.18 9.03 -5.06
CA SER A 761 45.73 8.96 -4.86
C SER A 761 45.04 8.55 -6.16
N PRO A 762 43.98 7.73 -6.10
CA PRO A 762 43.16 7.50 -7.28
C PRO A 762 42.46 8.80 -7.70
N PHE A 763 42.46 9.02 -9.01
CA PHE A 763 41.85 10.16 -9.68
C PHE A 763 40.88 9.63 -10.74
N THR A 764 39.65 10.13 -10.71
CA THR A 764 38.61 9.83 -11.70
C THR A 764 37.67 11.00 -11.87
N ASP A 765 37.14 11.17 -13.07
CA ASP A 765 36.06 12.12 -13.40
C ASP A 765 34.67 11.45 -13.46
N ALA A 766 34.59 10.16 -13.13
CA ALA A 766 33.34 9.41 -13.17
C ALA A 766 32.27 10.02 -12.25
N ALA A 767 31.02 10.01 -12.72
CA ALA A 767 29.86 10.47 -11.94
C ALA A 767 29.69 9.65 -10.66
N ILE A 768 29.92 8.34 -10.75
CA ILE A 768 29.92 7.40 -9.61
C ILE A 768 31.11 6.45 -9.78
N PHE A 769 31.77 6.10 -8.68
CA PHE A 769 32.89 5.16 -8.74
C PHE A 769 32.95 4.21 -7.55
N TYR A 770 33.48 3.03 -7.82
CA TYR A 770 33.96 2.03 -6.88
C TYR A 770 35.40 1.69 -7.30
N ILE A 771 36.40 1.95 -6.47
CA ILE A 771 37.81 1.74 -6.82
C ILE A 771 38.49 0.94 -5.70
N SER A 772 38.91 -0.28 -6.02
CA SER A 772 39.73 -1.13 -5.16
C SER A 772 41.09 -1.41 -5.83
N PRO A 773 42.11 -1.84 -5.07
CA PRO A 773 43.41 -2.21 -5.64
C PRO A 773 43.36 -3.27 -6.75
N SER A 774 42.31 -4.11 -6.76
CA SER A 774 42.21 -5.26 -7.66
C SER A 774 41.04 -5.18 -8.65
N ARG A 775 40.20 -4.17 -8.53
CA ARG A 775 38.96 -4.02 -9.30
C ARG A 775 38.46 -2.59 -9.23
N PHE A 776 37.90 -2.09 -10.31
CA PHE A 776 37.19 -0.82 -10.28
C PHE A 776 35.91 -0.89 -11.11
N ALA A 777 34.96 -0.05 -10.75
CA ALA A 777 33.80 0.28 -11.56
C ALA A 777 33.66 1.81 -11.59
N ILE A 778 33.43 2.35 -12.78
CA ILE A 778 33.24 3.79 -13.02
C ILE A 778 32.00 3.98 -13.89
N ILE A 779 31.19 4.97 -13.55
CA ILE A 779 29.95 5.30 -14.26
C ILE A 779 30.12 6.64 -14.94
N ASP A 780 29.87 6.67 -16.25
CA ASP A 780 29.97 7.85 -17.12
C ASP A 780 31.29 8.63 -16.92
N GLY A 781 32.40 7.89 -16.83
CA GLY A 781 33.75 8.45 -16.67
C GLY A 781 34.58 8.37 -17.95
N THR A 782 35.59 9.23 -18.04
CA THR A 782 36.57 9.23 -19.14
C THR A 782 37.98 8.89 -18.70
N ILE A 783 38.29 8.94 -17.41
CA ILE A 783 39.65 8.69 -16.92
C ILE A 783 39.66 8.00 -15.55
N LEU A 784 40.58 7.05 -15.39
CA LEU A 784 41.01 6.54 -14.09
C LEU A 784 42.53 6.47 -14.06
N HIS A 785 43.11 7.13 -13.07
CA HIS A 785 44.53 7.12 -12.79
C HIS A 785 44.75 6.72 -11.32
N TRP A 786 45.67 5.80 -11.05
CA TRP A 786 46.17 5.55 -9.71
C TRP A 786 47.61 5.04 -9.79
N LYS A 787 48.59 5.89 -9.40
CA LYS A 787 50.05 5.75 -9.66
C LYS A 787 50.45 5.74 -11.14
N LYS A 788 49.61 5.15 -11.99
CA LYS A 788 49.70 5.07 -13.45
C LYS A 788 48.31 5.27 -14.03
N ARG A 789 48.24 5.62 -15.32
CA ARG A 789 46.96 5.61 -16.05
C ARG A 789 46.46 4.17 -16.13
N ILE A 790 45.21 3.95 -15.71
CA ILE A 790 44.57 2.62 -15.72
C ILE A 790 43.54 2.56 -16.84
N PHE A 791 42.78 3.64 -17.03
CA PHE A 791 41.74 3.72 -18.04
C PHE A 791 41.64 5.14 -18.60
N ARG A 792 41.36 5.24 -19.90
CA ARG A 792 40.98 6.48 -20.58
C ARG A 792 40.00 6.18 -21.72
N SER A 793 39.05 7.07 -21.95
CA SER A 793 38.14 7.07 -23.11
C SER A 793 38.03 8.48 -23.69
N GLU A 794 37.70 8.58 -24.98
CA GLU A 794 37.40 9.87 -25.62
C GLU A 794 36.04 10.44 -25.21
N LYS A 795 35.12 9.58 -24.79
CA LYS A 795 33.76 9.93 -24.36
C LYS A 795 33.39 9.20 -23.06
N PRO A 796 32.47 9.74 -22.25
CA PRO A 796 31.98 9.07 -21.04
C PRO A 796 31.45 7.66 -21.34
N ILE A 797 31.88 6.70 -20.53
CA ILE A 797 31.44 5.31 -20.58
C ILE A 797 31.27 4.76 -19.17
N SER A 798 30.58 3.64 -19.04
CA SER A 798 30.53 2.89 -17.78
C SER A 798 31.31 1.58 -17.92
N LEU A 799 32.18 1.27 -16.95
CA LEU A 799 33.11 0.14 -17.02
C LEU A 799 33.30 -0.49 -15.63
N GLU A 800 33.15 -1.81 -15.53
CA GLU A 800 33.67 -2.63 -14.43
C GLU A 800 34.82 -3.50 -14.93
N PHE A 801 35.96 -3.51 -14.24
CA PHE A 801 37.14 -4.27 -14.64
C PHE A 801 37.84 -4.91 -13.44
N ASP A 802 38.21 -6.20 -13.55
CA ASP A 802 38.99 -6.96 -12.56
C ASP A 802 40.45 -7.06 -13.01
N LEU A 803 41.33 -6.37 -12.28
CA LEU A 803 42.76 -6.35 -12.54
C LEU A 803 43.44 -7.69 -12.23
N ARG A 804 42.81 -8.62 -11.51
CA ARG A 804 43.41 -9.96 -11.29
C ARG A 804 43.27 -10.84 -12.52
N ARG A 805 42.18 -10.67 -13.27
CA ARG A 805 41.81 -11.51 -14.42
C ARG A 805 42.03 -10.83 -15.76
N GLY A 806 42.09 -9.50 -15.80
CA GLY A 806 42.09 -8.74 -17.04
C GLY A 806 40.75 -8.82 -17.76
N GLU A 807 39.67 -9.02 -17.00
CA GLU A 807 38.31 -9.22 -17.50
C GLU A 807 37.39 -8.14 -16.97
N GLY A 808 36.40 -7.74 -17.76
CA GLY A 808 35.46 -6.71 -17.36
C GLY A 808 34.22 -6.65 -18.24
N GLU A 809 33.36 -5.70 -17.92
CA GLU A 809 32.15 -5.40 -18.66
C GLU A 809 32.05 -3.90 -18.90
N LEU A 810 31.62 -3.55 -20.11
CA LEU A 810 31.70 -2.22 -20.66
C LEU A 810 30.34 -1.81 -21.22
N PHE A 811 29.89 -0.60 -20.90
CA PHE A 811 28.75 0.06 -21.51
C PHE A 811 29.20 1.32 -22.25
N VAL A 812 28.98 1.34 -23.57
CA VAL A 812 29.41 2.42 -24.46
C VAL A 812 28.18 3.11 -25.04
N PRO A 813 27.87 4.36 -24.63
CA PRO A 813 26.70 5.09 -25.14
C PRO A 813 26.81 5.50 -26.61
N SER A 814 28.03 5.73 -27.10
CA SER A 814 28.32 6.07 -28.49
C SER A 814 29.71 5.61 -28.89
N ASP A 815 29.94 5.34 -30.17
CA ASP A 815 31.25 4.94 -30.71
C ASP A 815 32.37 5.82 -30.15
N THR A 816 33.39 5.16 -29.59
CA THR A 816 34.50 5.81 -28.89
C THR A 816 35.77 4.97 -28.99
N ILE A 817 36.89 5.58 -28.63
CA ILE A 817 38.17 4.90 -28.44
C ILE A 817 38.43 4.75 -26.95
N ILE A 818 38.83 3.53 -26.57
CA ILE A 818 39.14 3.15 -25.21
C ILE A 818 40.62 2.79 -25.11
N MET A 819 41.24 3.20 -24.00
CA MET A 819 42.59 2.85 -23.60
C MET A 819 42.54 2.19 -22.22
N LEU A 820 42.98 0.95 -22.12
CA LEU A 820 43.00 0.19 -20.86
C LEU A 820 44.40 -0.26 -20.49
N TYR A 821 44.68 -0.37 -19.21
CA TYR A 821 45.96 -0.86 -18.70
C TYR A 821 46.32 -2.20 -19.34
N ALA A 822 47.51 -2.27 -19.93
CA ALA A 822 47.96 -3.47 -20.62
C ALA A 822 48.32 -4.59 -19.64
N GLY A 823 48.69 -4.31 -18.39
CA GLY A 823 49.30 -5.32 -17.53
C GLY A 823 50.81 -5.43 -17.74
N GLU A 824 51.42 -6.41 -17.07
CA GLU A 824 52.86 -6.63 -16.97
C GLU A 824 53.39 -7.62 -18.02
N SER A 825 52.51 -8.43 -18.61
CA SER A 825 52.83 -9.45 -19.61
C SER A 825 52.94 -8.91 -21.05
N ARG A 826 53.54 -9.70 -21.94
CA ARG A 826 53.41 -9.48 -23.39
C ARG A 826 52.02 -9.93 -23.84
N ASN A 827 51.08 -8.98 -23.94
CA ASN A 827 49.71 -9.28 -24.36
C ASN A 827 49.60 -9.33 -25.89
N GLU A 828 48.75 -10.23 -26.37
CA GLU A 828 48.56 -10.51 -27.81
C GLU A 828 47.26 -9.93 -28.38
N GLY A 829 46.37 -9.36 -27.55
CA GLY A 829 45.15 -8.70 -28.02
C GLY A 829 44.09 -8.44 -26.94
N VAL A 830 42.97 -7.84 -27.33
CA VAL A 830 41.78 -7.63 -26.48
C VAL A 830 40.60 -8.38 -27.09
N PHE A 831 39.96 -9.25 -26.33
CA PHE A 831 38.72 -9.90 -26.72
C PHE A 831 37.52 -9.04 -26.33
N ILE A 832 36.59 -8.82 -27.26
CA ILE A 832 35.31 -8.14 -27.05
C ILE A 832 34.20 -9.11 -27.43
N ASP A 833 33.39 -9.54 -26.46
CA ASP A 833 32.38 -10.61 -26.60
C ASP A 833 32.91 -11.92 -27.22
N GLY A 834 34.22 -12.17 -27.07
CA GLY A 834 34.91 -13.34 -27.61
C GLY A 834 35.65 -13.09 -28.92
N ASP A 835 35.41 -11.97 -29.59
CA ASP A 835 36.09 -11.60 -30.83
C ASP A 835 37.42 -10.88 -30.53
N LEU A 836 38.50 -11.35 -31.16
CA LEU A 836 39.84 -10.77 -31.00
C LEU A 836 39.95 -9.44 -31.75
N VAL A 837 40.32 -8.38 -31.02
CA VAL A 837 40.64 -7.06 -31.55
C VAL A 837 42.11 -6.77 -31.28
N GLU A 838 42.86 -6.39 -32.32
CA GLU A 838 44.26 -5.99 -32.21
C GLU A 838 44.37 -4.55 -31.67
N PRO A 839 44.89 -4.33 -30.44
CA PRO A 839 45.03 -3.01 -29.88
C PRO A 839 46.34 -2.35 -30.34
N THR A 840 46.36 -1.02 -30.42
CA THR A 840 47.62 -0.26 -30.49
C THR A 840 48.15 0.00 -29.09
N LYS A 841 49.40 -0.39 -28.79
CA LYS A 841 50.01 -0.11 -27.48
C LYS A 841 50.54 1.31 -27.42
N LEU A 842 50.11 2.09 -26.43
CA LEU A 842 50.54 3.48 -26.22
C LEU A 842 50.71 3.73 -24.72
N GLU A 843 51.91 4.13 -24.28
CA GLU A 843 52.20 4.47 -22.87
C GLU A 843 51.80 3.40 -21.83
N GLY A 844 51.89 2.12 -22.19
CA GLY A 844 51.47 1.01 -21.29
C GLY A 844 49.95 0.76 -21.25
N LEU A 845 49.18 1.41 -22.12
CA LEU A 845 47.76 1.17 -22.35
C LEU A 845 47.55 0.46 -23.71
N LEU A 846 46.48 -0.33 -23.81
CA LEU A 846 45.96 -0.93 -25.04
C LEU A 846 44.84 -0.02 -25.57
N LYS A 847 45.06 0.60 -26.74
CA LYS A 847 44.12 1.47 -27.44
C LYS A 847 43.33 0.68 -28.47
N PHE A 848 42.00 0.70 -28.40
CA PHE A 848 41.12 0.02 -29.35
C PHE A 848 39.79 0.76 -29.49
N LYS A 849 39.10 0.57 -30.62
CA LYS A 849 37.81 1.21 -30.93
C LYS A 849 36.67 0.29 -30.50
N VAL A 850 35.64 0.87 -29.87
CA VAL A 850 34.43 0.14 -29.49
C VAL A 850 33.20 0.90 -29.99
N LYS A 851 32.27 0.17 -30.60
CA LYS A 851 30.99 0.74 -31.05
C LYS A 851 30.04 0.92 -29.87
N ARG A 852 28.97 1.68 -30.05
CA ARG A 852 27.85 1.74 -29.08
C ARG A 852 27.38 0.31 -28.72
N GLY A 853 27.21 0.02 -27.43
CA GLY A 853 26.72 -1.29 -26.97
C GLY A 853 27.19 -1.67 -25.57
N ARG A 854 26.83 -2.90 -25.16
CA ARG A 854 27.27 -3.55 -23.92
C ARG A 854 28.16 -4.73 -24.31
N TYR A 855 29.35 -4.83 -23.74
CA TYR A 855 30.34 -5.83 -24.12
C TYR A 855 31.04 -6.43 -22.90
N LYS A 856 31.35 -7.72 -22.96
CA LYS A 856 32.36 -8.35 -22.11
C LYS A 856 33.72 -8.16 -22.74
N ILE A 857 34.70 -7.79 -21.92
CA ILE A 857 36.08 -7.56 -22.38
C ILE A 857 37.05 -8.45 -21.63
N LYS A 858 38.09 -8.92 -22.33
CA LYS A 858 39.18 -9.72 -21.76
C LYS A 858 40.51 -9.40 -22.42
N ILE A 859 41.56 -9.13 -21.65
CA ILE A 859 42.92 -8.93 -22.17
C ILE A 859 43.64 -10.28 -22.22
N ALA A 860 44.20 -10.62 -23.39
CA ALA A 860 44.95 -11.87 -23.57
C ALA A 860 46.24 -11.87 -22.75
N ASN A 861 46.55 -13.00 -22.09
CA ASN A 861 47.78 -13.20 -21.30
C ASN A 861 48.00 -12.13 -20.21
N PHE A 862 46.93 -11.59 -19.61
CA PHE A 862 47.03 -10.48 -18.67
C PHE A 862 47.63 -10.89 -17.32
N SER A 863 48.54 -10.05 -16.78
CA SER A 863 49.02 -10.13 -15.40
C SER A 863 49.19 -8.72 -14.82
N SER A 864 48.93 -8.55 -13.53
CA SER A 864 49.11 -7.25 -12.84
C SER A 864 49.47 -7.40 -11.36
N GLY A 865 50.03 -8.55 -10.98
CA GLY A 865 50.24 -8.91 -9.57
C GLY A 865 51.11 -7.90 -8.81
N SER A 866 52.20 -7.42 -9.43
CA SER A 866 53.07 -6.43 -8.79
C SER A 866 52.37 -5.07 -8.66
N PHE A 867 51.58 -4.70 -9.67
CA PHE A 867 50.79 -3.47 -9.66
C PHE A 867 49.69 -3.50 -8.59
N ILE A 868 48.91 -4.58 -8.48
CA ILE A 868 47.89 -4.76 -7.43
C ILE A 868 48.53 -4.68 -6.04
N SER A 869 49.68 -5.32 -5.82
CA SER A 869 50.40 -5.24 -4.54
C SER A 869 50.80 -3.81 -4.21
N THR A 870 51.24 -3.04 -5.22
CA THR A 870 51.58 -1.62 -5.06
C THR A 870 50.36 -0.79 -4.67
N LEU A 871 49.23 -0.97 -5.38
CA LEU A 871 47.98 -0.26 -5.08
C LEU A 871 47.42 -0.63 -3.70
N SER A 872 47.54 -1.90 -3.29
CA SER A 872 47.10 -2.33 -1.96
C SER A 872 47.94 -1.69 -0.86
N SER A 873 49.27 -1.65 -1.02
CA SER A 873 50.15 -0.97 -0.07
C SER A 873 49.84 0.53 0.04
N ASP A 874 49.51 1.17 -1.08
CA ASP A 874 49.14 2.58 -1.13
C ASP A 874 47.81 2.84 -0.40
N PHE A 875 46.79 2.01 -0.66
CA PHE A 875 45.51 2.05 0.04
C PHE A 875 45.66 1.86 1.56
N ASP A 876 46.46 0.88 1.98
CA ASP A 876 46.71 0.59 3.39
C ASP A 876 47.50 1.70 4.08
N GLY A 877 48.41 2.36 3.35
CA GLY A 877 49.15 3.53 3.84
C GLY A 877 48.25 4.76 4.06
N ALA A 878 47.35 5.04 3.11
CA ALA A 878 46.43 6.18 3.16
C ALA A 878 45.33 6.04 4.24
N ASN A 879 44.95 4.81 4.60
CA ASN A 879 43.92 4.53 5.61
C ASN A 879 44.50 4.28 7.02
N ARG A 880 45.77 4.63 7.28
CA ARG A 880 46.31 4.66 8.66
C ARG A 880 45.68 5.83 9.42
N PRO A 881 45.21 5.62 10.67
CA PRO A 881 44.56 6.66 11.44
C PRO A 881 45.54 7.80 11.73
N CYS A 882 45.27 8.99 11.19
CA CYS A 882 45.89 10.22 11.67
C CYS A 882 45.36 10.45 13.09
N ARG A 883 46.24 10.53 14.10
CA ARG A 883 45.88 10.96 15.46
C ARG A 883 45.58 12.45 15.42
N ASP A 884 44.41 12.83 14.93
CA ASP A 884 43.96 14.21 15.04
C ASP A 884 43.25 14.41 16.39
N LYS A 885 43.99 15.05 17.31
CA LYS A 885 43.48 15.52 18.59
C LYS A 885 42.84 16.88 18.38
N SER A 886 41.58 16.90 17.96
CA SER A 886 40.65 18.01 18.27
C SER A 886 39.29 17.71 17.66
N ALA A 887 38.51 16.83 18.30
CA ALA A 887 37.07 17.04 18.27
C ALA A 887 36.80 18.29 19.12
N PRO A 888 36.08 19.31 18.63
CA PRO A 888 35.58 20.35 19.52
C PRO A 888 34.64 19.65 20.51
N SER A 889 34.99 19.68 21.78
CA SER A 889 34.10 19.30 22.87
C SER A 889 32.90 20.25 22.82
N ILE A 890 31.74 19.75 22.41
CA ILE A 890 30.48 20.45 22.61
C ILE A 890 30.28 20.51 24.13
N HIS A 891 30.57 21.67 24.71
CA HIS A 891 30.05 21.99 26.02
C HIS A 891 28.53 22.11 25.88
N PRO A 892 27.71 21.40 26.68
CA PRO A 892 26.31 21.74 26.77
C PRO A 892 26.21 23.20 27.21
N LEU A 893 25.43 24.00 26.47
CA LEU A 893 25.03 25.35 26.85
C LEU A 893 24.13 25.29 28.08
N ASN A 894 24.71 24.95 29.24
CA ASN A 894 24.07 25.02 30.56
C ASN A 894 24.57 26.25 31.33
N LYS A 895 25.11 27.27 30.65
CA LYS A 895 25.60 28.48 31.33
C LYS A 895 24.42 29.17 32.03
N GLY A 896 24.38 29.10 33.35
CA GLY A 896 23.36 29.72 34.20
C GLY A 896 22.21 28.81 34.62
N LEU A 897 22.09 27.58 34.09
CA LEU A 897 21.02 26.64 34.47
C LEU A 897 21.47 25.78 35.66
N LYS A 898 20.73 25.87 36.77
CA LYS A 898 20.90 25.00 37.95
C LYS A 898 19.74 24.01 38.00
N VAL A 899 20.05 22.72 37.91
CA VAL A 899 19.06 21.67 38.21
C VAL A 899 18.76 21.72 39.71
N LEU A 900 17.52 21.98 40.09
CA LEU A 900 17.10 22.01 41.49
C LEU A 900 16.91 20.59 42.05
N TRP A 901 16.11 19.78 41.37
CA TRP A 901 15.89 18.36 41.69
C TRP A 901 15.43 17.61 40.44
N ARG A 902 15.36 16.27 40.52
CA ARG A 902 14.85 15.39 39.46
C ARG A 902 14.05 14.27 40.09
N LEU A 903 12.82 14.05 39.61
CA LEU A 903 12.03 12.88 39.95
C LEU A 903 12.11 11.86 38.81
N LYS A 904 12.46 10.62 39.16
CA LYS A 904 12.27 9.47 38.27
C LYS A 904 10.94 8.80 38.64
N ASN A 905 10.15 8.43 37.63
CA ASN A 905 8.92 7.69 37.85
C ASN A 905 9.21 6.43 38.70
N PRO A 906 8.52 6.23 39.84
CA PRO A 906 8.78 5.11 40.72
C PRO A 906 8.39 3.76 40.09
N ALA A 907 7.51 3.75 39.08
CA ALA A 907 7.23 2.58 38.27
C ALA A 907 8.23 2.43 37.12
N CYS A 908 8.81 1.23 36.97
CA CYS A 908 9.78 0.94 35.92
C CYS A 908 9.14 1.09 34.52
N ASN A 909 9.84 1.74 33.59
CA ASN A 909 9.41 1.99 32.20
C ASN A 909 8.09 2.77 32.05
N LYS A 910 7.79 3.68 32.97
CA LYS A 910 6.61 4.55 32.91
C LYS A 910 7.03 6.02 32.72
N GLU A 911 6.31 6.71 31.84
CA GLU A 911 6.47 8.14 31.54
C GLU A 911 5.50 8.98 32.36
N PHE A 912 5.92 10.19 32.73
CA PHE A 912 5.02 11.27 33.12
C PHE A 912 4.41 11.86 31.84
N SER A 913 3.10 12.07 31.82
CA SER A 913 2.31 12.42 30.64
C SER A 913 1.65 13.78 30.71
N ALA A 914 1.54 14.37 31.90
CA ALA A 914 1.01 15.72 32.11
C ALA A 914 1.72 16.37 33.32
N VAL A 915 1.83 17.69 33.32
CA VAL A 915 2.39 18.48 34.42
C VAL A 915 1.66 19.81 34.55
N VAL A 916 1.34 20.20 35.78
CA VAL A 916 0.85 21.53 36.15
C VAL A 916 1.51 21.96 37.46
N SER A 917 1.43 23.24 37.78
CA SER A 917 1.93 23.80 39.05
C SER A 917 0.93 24.80 39.61
N GLY A 918 0.77 24.83 40.93
CA GLY A 918 -0.11 25.74 41.65
C GLY A 918 0.17 25.62 43.14
N ASP A 919 -0.15 26.65 43.90
CA ASP A 919 -0.11 26.65 45.37
C ASP A 919 -1.32 25.86 45.86
N VAL A 920 -1.16 24.53 45.96
CA VAL A 920 -2.28 23.62 46.21
C VAL A 920 -2.60 23.57 47.68
N ASP A 921 -1.62 23.75 48.58
CA ASP A 921 -1.84 23.72 50.02
C ASP A 921 -1.94 25.11 50.69
N ASP A 922 -2.02 26.18 49.90
CA ASP A 922 -2.19 27.59 50.31
C ASP A 922 -1.09 28.05 51.28
N ASP A 923 0.14 27.55 51.08
CA ASP A 923 1.31 27.92 51.89
C ASP A 923 2.09 29.13 51.32
N GLY A 924 1.68 29.63 50.16
CA GLY A 924 2.33 30.73 49.43
C GLY A 924 3.41 30.26 48.45
N VAL A 925 3.64 28.96 48.30
CA VAL A 925 4.63 28.33 47.43
C VAL A 925 3.94 27.34 46.50
N ALA A 926 4.30 27.33 45.21
CA ALA A 926 3.67 26.42 44.27
C ALA A 926 4.24 24.99 44.33
N GLU A 927 3.35 24.01 44.31
CA GLU A 927 3.60 22.59 44.12
C GLU A 927 3.73 22.23 42.63
N VAL A 928 4.29 21.06 42.39
CA VAL A 928 4.34 20.41 41.07
C VAL A 928 3.46 19.16 41.08
N ILE A 929 2.44 19.15 40.22
CA ILE A 929 1.51 18.03 40.06
C ILE A 929 1.83 17.35 38.73
N VAL A 930 2.12 16.04 38.76
CA VAL A 930 2.45 15.25 37.56
C VAL A 930 1.56 14.04 37.41
N GLY A 931 0.98 13.89 36.22
CA GLY A 931 0.20 12.74 35.81
C GLY A 931 1.08 11.70 35.13
N SER A 932 0.80 10.42 35.33
CA SER A 932 1.65 9.33 34.85
C SER A 932 0.89 8.26 34.06
N SER A 933 1.62 7.63 33.14
CA SER A 933 1.20 6.46 32.34
C SER A 933 0.97 5.17 33.13
N ASP A 934 1.28 5.16 34.43
CA ASP A 934 0.87 4.11 35.34
C ASP A 934 -0.47 4.40 36.03
N GLY A 935 -1.06 5.58 35.81
CA GLY A 935 -2.33 6.02 36.37
C GLY A 935 -2.28 6.71 37.72
N TRP A 936 -1.08 7.03 38.21
CA TRP A 936 -0.91 7.87 39.38
C TRP A 936 -0.81 9.35 39.01
N ILE A 937 -1.35 10.18 39.90
CA ILE A 937 -1.04 11.61 40.00
C ILE A 937 -0.15 11.77 41.22
N TYR A 938 0.97 12.48 41.07
CA TYR A 938 1.91 12.79 42.14
C TYR A 938 1.92 14.29 42.37
N THR A 939 1.70 14.70 43.61
CA THR A 939 1.82 16.11 44.03
C THR A 939 3.08 16.25 44.86
N LEU A 940 3.95 17.15 44.45
CA LEU A 940 5.29 17.34 44.97
C LEU A 940 5.47 18.78 45.42
N ASP A 941 6.16 18.99 46.53
CA ASP A 941 6.54 20.34 46.93
C ASP A 941 7.61 20.95 46.01
N ALA A 942 7.95 22.22 46.24
CA ALA A 942 8.99 22.94 45.51
C ALA A 942 10.38 22.29 45.53
N TYR A 943 10.62 21.28 46.38
CA TYR A 943 11.86 20.53 46.53
C TYR A 943 11.78 19.11 45.95
N GLY A 944 10.65 18.73 45.35
CA GLY A 944 10.42 17.42 44.73
C GLY A 944 10.11 16.31 45.73
N ARG A 945 9.64 16.64 46.94
CA ARG A 945 9.20 15.67 47.96
C ARG A 945 7.71 15.41 47.79
N ASP A 946 7.31 14.15 47.94
CA ASP A 946 5.90 13.73 47.84
C ASP A 946 5.04 14.38 48.94
N ILE A 947 3.94 15.02 48.56
CA ILE A 947 2.90 15.52 49.49
C ILE A 947 1.78 14.48 49.57
N TRP A 948 1.10 14.23 48.46
CA TRP A 948 0.06 13.20 48.32
C TRP A 948 0.04 12.60 46.92
N LYS A 949 -0.71 11.50 46.75
CA LYS A 949 -0.87 10.80 45.46
C LYS A 949 -2.30 10.32 45.28
N PHE A 950 -2.79 10.42 44.05
CA PHE A 950 -4.14 9.95 43.69
C PHE A 950 -4.08 8.89 42.59
N LYS A 951 -4.94 7.87 42.68
CA LYS A 951 -4.98 6.75 41.72
C LYS A 951 -6.20 6.81 40.82
N THR A 952 -5.97 7.01 39.52
CA THR A 952 -6.97 6.83 38.47
C THR A 952 -7.01 5.37 37.98
N GLY A 953 -8.05 5.00 37.24
CA GLY A 953 -8.21 3.66 36.67
C GLY A 953 -7.41 3.40 35.38
N GLY A 954 -6.83 4.43 34.77
CA GLY A 954 -6.10 4.38 33.50
C GLY A 954 -4.88 5.30 33.48
N LYS A 955 -4.24 5.49 32.32
CA LYS A 955 -3.14 6.48 32.17
C LYS A 955 -3.72 7.89 32.33
N VAL A 956 -3.06 8.74 33.11
CA VAL A 956 -3.42 10.17 33.19
C VAL A 956 -3.01 10.86 31.88
N THR A 957 -3.95 11.45 31.17
CA THR A 957 -3.73 12.04 29.83
C THR A 957 -3.67 13.56 29.85
N SER A 958 -4.32 14.22 30.80
CA SER A 958 -4.34 15.68 30.95
C SER A 958 -4.50 16.05 32.42
N LEU A 959 -3.96 17.19 32.82
CA LEU A 959 -4.12 17.79 34.14
C LEU A 959 -4.45 19.28 33.99
N TRP A 960 -5.23 19.79 34.94
CA TRP A 960 -5.48 21.21 35.13
C TRP A 960 -5.62 21.48 36.63
N ALA A 961 -5.15 22.63 37.10
CA ALA A 961 -5.25 23.03 38.50
C ALA A 961 -5.74 24.48 38.60
N GLY A 962 -6.73 24.73 39.45
CA GLY A 962 -7.30 26.05 39.67
C GLY A 962 -8.52 26.00 40.58
N ASP A 963 -8.86 27.17 41.14
CA ASP A 963 -9.99 27.38 42.03
C ASP A 963 -11.29 27.46 41.21
N VAL A 964 -12.01 26.32 41.11
CA VAL A 964 -13.22 26.22 40.28
C VAL A 964 -14.47 26.68 41.00
N ASP A 965 -14.53 26.55 42.32
CA ASP A 965 -15.70 26.92 43.11
C ASP A 965 -15.60 28.29 43.82
N LYS A 966 -14.44 28.94 43.67
CA LYS A 966 -14.05 30.25 44.23
C LYS A 966 -13.97 30.26 45.76
N ASP A 967 -13.57 29.15 46.37
CA ASP A 967 -13.35 29.07 47.82
C ASP A 967 -11.95 29.53 48.28
N GLY A 968 -11.04 29.76 47.32
CA GLY A 968 -9.66 30.19 47.55
C GLY A 968 -8.63 29.07 47.57
N LEU A 969 -9.04 27.81 47.46
CA LEU A 969 -8.17 26.64 47.31
C LEU A 969 -8.17 26.15 45.86
N LEU A 970 -7.13 25.40 45.46
CA LEU A 970 -7.03 24.86 44.11
C LEU A 970 -7.56 23.42 44.05
N GLU A 971 -8.46 23.14 43.10
CA GLU A 971 -8.83 21.79 42.70
C GLU A 971 -7.94 21.28 41.56
N ILE A 972 -7.79 19.97 41.47
CA ILE A 972 -7.04 19.28 40.41
C ILE A 972 -8.02 18.48 39.55
N ALA A 973 -8.20 18.91 38.31
CA ALA A 973 -8.96 18.18 37.30
C ALA A 973 -8.03 17.25 36.49
N ALA A 974 -8.39 15.97 36.38
CA ALA A 974 -7.55 14.96 35.74
C ALA A 974 -8.31 14.06 34.76
N GLY A 975 -7.81 14.01 33.53
CA GLY A 975 -8.32 13.16 32.47
C GLY A 975 -7.58 11.82 32.45
N SER A 976 -8.31 10.72 32.26
CA SER A 976 -7.74 9.37 32.26
C SER A 976 -8.17 8.54 31.05
N SER A 977 -7.31 7.62 30.64
CA SER A 977 -7.57 6.67 29.57
C SER A 977 -8.63 5.61 29.92
N ASP A 978 -9.12 5.60 31.15
CA ASP A 978 -10.28 4.79 31.60
C ASP A 978 -11.63 5.46 31.24
N THR A 979 -11.59 6.48 30.39
CA THR A 979 -12.73 7.27 29.93
C THR A 979 -13.41 8.09 31.02
N LYS A 980 -12.68 8.45 32.08
CA LYS A 980 -13.18 9.33 33.14
C LYS A 980 -12.43 10.66 33.23
N ILE A 981 -13.18 11.65 33.72
CA ILE A 981 -12.67 12.88 34.31
C ILE A 981 -12.80 12.78 35.84
N TYR A 982 -11.78 13.23 36.55
CA TYR A 982 -11.72 13.28 38.02
C TYR A 982 -11.54 14.73 38.45
N LEU A 983 -12.21 15.13 39.53
CA LEU A 983 -11.91 16.34 40.28
C LEU A 983 -11.46 15.96 41.68
N ILE A 984 -10.34 16.53 42.11
CA ILE A 984 -9.61 16.17 43.32
C ILE A 984 -9.35 17.45 44.11
N ASP A 985 -9.54 17.43 45.42
CA ASP A 985 -9.27 18.57 46.30
C ASP A 985 -7.77 18.78 46.54
N CYS A 986 -7.43 19.86 47.24
CA CYS A 986 -6.08 20.22 47.63
C CYS A 986 -5.34 19.16 48.48
N HIS A 987 -6.07 18.23 49.10
CA HIS A 987 -5.54 17.16 49.95
C HIS A 987 -5.43 15.82 49.22
N GLY A 988 -5.75 15.77 47.93
CA GLY A 988 -5.67 14.55 47.13
C GLY A 988 -6.88 13.62 47.27
N VAL A 989 -8.01 14.13 47.73
CA VAL A 989 -9.28 13.39 47.88
C VAL A 989 -10.17 13.64 46.68
N GLU A 990 -10.75 12.59 46.11
CA GLU A 990 -11.73 12.72 45.01
C GLU A 990 -12.98 13.46 45.49
N ILE A 991 -13.27 14.61 44.88
CA ILE A 991 -14.54 15.31 45.03
C ILE A 991 -15.60 14.57 44.21
N TRP A 992 -15.32 14.31 42.94
CA TRP A 992 -16.15 13.49 42.07
C TRP A 992 -15.39 12.92 40.87
N SER A 993 -15.99 11.91 40.22
CA SER A 993 -15.59 11.46 38.88
C SER A 993 -16.80 11.24 37.97
N ARG A 994 -16.59 11.41 36.65
CA ARG A 994 -17.62 11.19 35.61
C ARG A 994 -17.05 10.39 34.45
N ALA A 995 -17.82 9.41 33.97
CA ALA A 995 -17.47 8.63 32.78
C ALA A 995 -18.01 9.32 31.53
N LEU A 996 -17.16 9.46 30.52
CA LEU A 996 -17.53 9.99 29.21
C LEU A 996 -18.07 8.86 28.33
N GLU A 997 -19.15 9.15 27.61
CA GLU A 997 -19.81 8.19 26.72
C GLU A 997 -18.94 7.82 25.50
N TYR A 998 -19.19 6.63 24.94
CA TYR A 998 -18.65 6.26 23.63
C TYR A 998 -19.41 7.00 22.52
N HIS A 999 -18.69 7.75 21.68
CA HIS A 999 -19.23 8.37 20.46
C HIS A 999 -18.16 8.33 19.37
N MET A 1000 -18.33 7.48 18.36
CA MET A 1000 -17.34 7.19 17.30
C MET A 1000 -15.99 6.59 17.79
N ARG A 1001 -15.52 6.94 18.99
CA ARG A 1001 -14.33 6.49 19.72
C ARG A 1001 -14.59 6.49 21.24
N PRO A 1002 -13.72 5.84 22.05
CA PRO A 1002 -13.75 5.97 23.51
C PRO A 1002 -13.58 7.43 23.96
N GLY A 1003 -14.26 7.81 25.06
CA GLY A 1003 -14.20 9.16 25.64
C GLY A 1003 -12.91 9.43 26.41
N ILE A 1004 -11.75 9.27 25.76
CA ILE A 1004 -10.45 9.56 26.37
C ILE A 1004 -10.23 11.06 26.33
N VAL A 1005 -9.98 11.65 27.50
CA VAL A 1005 -9.75 13.09 27.65
C VAL A 1005 -8.42 13.50 27.04
N THR A 1006 -8.41 14.55 26.22
CA THR A 1006 -7.20 15.07 25.56
C THR A 1006 -6.79 16.46 26.05
N THR A 1007 -7.73 17.25 26.56
CA THR A 1007 -7.48 18.61 27.07
C THR A 1007 -8.50 18.97 28.15
N ILE A 1008 -8.07 19.72 29.17
CA ILE A 1008 -8.89 20.22 30.28
C ILE A 1008 -8.49 21.66 30.56
N PHE A 1009 -9.49 22.52 30.79
CA PHE A 1009 -9.33 23.89 31.27
C PHE A 1009 -10.62 24.34 31.97
N SER A 1010 -10.57 25.43 32.73
CA SER A 1010 -11.75 26.04 33.35
C SER A 1010 -12.00 27.46 32.85
N TYR A 1011 -13.25 27.90 32.94
CA TYR A 1011 -13.67 29.30 32.74
C TYR A 1011 -15.11 29.48 33.22
N ASP A 1012 -15.46 30.68 33.70
CA ASP A 1012 -16.85 31.07 33.99
C ASP A 1012 -17.64 31.24 32.67
N LEU A 1013 -18.31 30.18 32.23
CA LEU A 1013 -19.02 30.19 30.95
C LEU A 1013 -20.37 30.88 31.07
N ASP A 1014 -21.05 30.84 32.21
CA ASP A 1014 -22.42 31.39 32.32
C ASP A 1014 -22.54 32.71 33.09
N GLY A 1015 -21.43 33.22 33.64
CA GLY A 1015 -21.32 34.50 34.33
C GLY A 1015 -21.76 34.44 35.78
N ASP A 1016 -21.78 33.26 36.41
CA ASP A 1016 -22.22 33.08 37.81
C ASP A 1016 -21.09 33.30 38.84
N GLY A 1017 -19.87 33.52 38.36
CA GLY A 1017 -18.68 33.75 39.16
C GLY A 1017 -17.92 32.48 39.55
N LYS A 1018 -18.43 31.28 39.24
CA LYS A 1018 -17.71 30.01 39.37
C LYS A 1018 -17.25 29.53 38.00
N ASP A 1019 -16.19 28.73 37.97
CA ASP A 1019 -15.72 28.20 36.69
C ASP A 1019 -16.39 26.86 36.36
N GLU A 1020 -16.78 26.68 35.10
CA GLU A 1020 -17.00 25.35 34.56
C GLU A 1020 -15.69 24.66 34.23
N ILE A 1021 -15.68 23.33 34.33
CA ILE A 1021 -14.61 22.48 33.85
C ILE A 1021 -14.94 22.02 32.42
N ILE A 1022 -14.13 22.45 31.46
CA ILE A 1022 -14.28 22.13 30.04
C ILE A 1022 -13.33 20.99 29.66
N VAL A 1023 -13.86 20.00 28.95
CA VAL A 1023 -13.15 18.77 28.61
C VAL A 1023 -13.26 18.47 27.11
N GLY A 1024 -12.13 18.42 26.43
CA GLY A 1024 -12.03 17.89 25.07
C GLY A 1024 -11.67 16.41 25.07
N SER A 1025 -12.23 15.62 24.16
CA SER A 1025 -12.10 14.16 24.15
C SER A 1025 -11.93 13.55 22.76
N GLU A 1026 -11.32 12.36 22.71
CA GLU A 1026 -11.14 11.57 21.49
C GLU A 1026 -12.45 11.12 20.84
N ASN A 1027 -13.55 11.11 21.58
CA ASN A 1027 -14.90 10.75 21.11
C ASN A 1027 -15.63 11.85 20.33
N TRP A 1028 -14.89 12.83 19.81
CA TRP A 1028 -15.40 13.90 18.95
C TRP A 1028 -16.36 14.87 19.65
N ARG A 1029 -16.22 15.00 20.97
CA ARG A 1029 -17.05 15.90 21.78
C ARG A 1029 -16.19 16.77 22.70
N TYR A 1030 -16.69 17.98 22.92
CA TYR A 1030 -16.37 18.81 24.08
C TYR A 1030 -17.49 18.71 25.11
N TYR A 1031 -17.15 18.84 26.38
CA TYR A 1031 -18.07 18.80 27.51
C TYR A 1031 -17.81 20.00 28.42
N ALA A 1032 -18.85 20.44 29.13
CA ALA A 1032 -18.71 21.33 30.28
C ALA A 1032 -19.41 20.73 31.50
N PHE A 1033 -18.73 20.77 32.64
CA PHE A 1033 -19.22 20.35 33.94
C PHE A 1033 -19.19 21.53 34.90
N ASP A 1034 -20.20 21.65 35.77
CA ASP A 1034 -20.09 22.56 36.93
C ASP A 1034 -19.10 22.01 37.98
N CYS A 1035 -18.80 22.81 39.01
CA CYS A 1035 -17.85 22.41 40.05
C CYS A 1035 -18.34 21.21 40.88
N GLU A 1036 -19.66 20.95 40.94
CA GLU A 1036 -20.24 19.74 41.54
C GLU A 1036 -20.23 18.50 40.61
N GLY A 1037 -19.77 18.65 39.37
CA GLY A 1037 -19.61 17.58 38.38
C GLY A 1037 -20.88 17.22 37.62
N ASN A 1038 -21.91 18.05 37.63
CA ASN A 1038 -23.06 17.91 36.74
C ASN A 1038 -22.68 18.40 35.34
N GLN A 1039 -22.99 17.59 34.33
CA GLN A 1039 -22.74 17.97 32.94
C GLN A 1039 -23.75 19.04 32.53
N LYS A 1040 -23.28 20.27 32.27
CA LYS A 1040 -24.13 21.36 31.75
C LYS A 1040 -24.48 21.10 30.28
N TRP A 1041 -23.49 20.72 29.48
CA TRP A 1041 -23.69 20.40 28.06
C TRP A 1041 -22.57 19.51 27.49
N PHE A 1042 -22.83 18.97 26.29
CA PHE A 1042 -21.79 18.46 25.41
C PHE A 1042 -22.03 19.02 23.99
N CYS A 1043 -20.95 19.18 23.23
CA CYS A 1043 -20.96 19.67 21.86
C CYS A 1043 -20.22 18.69 20.95
N GLU A 1044 -20.85 18.25 19.86
CA GLU A 1044 -20.18 17.42 18.84
C GLU A 1044 -19.37 18.31 17.89
N THR A 1045 -18.05 18.21 17.97
CA THR A 1045 -17.11 19.01 17.17
C THR A 1045 -16.60 18.27 15.93
N VAL A 1046 -17.04 17.02 15.72
CA VAL A 1046 -16.68 16.17 14.57
C VAL A 1046 -15.15 16.06 14.41
N ARG A 1047 -14.60 14.92 14.88
CA ARG A 1047 -13.16 14.56 15.04
C ARG A 1047 -12.60 14.83 16.43
N MET A 1048 -11.50 14.15 16.79
CA MET A 1048 -10.96 14.20 18.15
C MET A 1048 -10.50 15.61 18.52
N SER A 1049 -10.80 16.02 19.76
CA SER A 1049 -10.30 17.25 20.34
C SER A 1049 -8.79 17.17 20.54
N THR A 1050 -8.07 18.25 20.27
CA THR A 1050 -6.60 18.31 20.42
C THR A 1050 -6.16 19.29 21.49
N VAL A 1051 -6.78 20.46 21.54
CA VAL A 1051 -6.47 21.56 22.47
C VAL A 1051 -7.69 22.49 22.54
N GLY A 1052 -7.84 23.23 23.62
CA GLY A 1052 -8.85 24.28 23.69
C GLY A 1052 -8.49 25.35 24.70
N CYS A 1053 -9.21 26.46 24.64
CA CYS A 1053 -9.23 27.49 25.67
C CYS A 1053 -10.64 28.08 25.75
N ALA A 1054 -10.89 28.93 26.74
CA ALA A 1054 -12.12 29.68 26.85
C ALA A 1054 -11.84 31.14 27.20
N ALA A 1055 -12.69 32.03 26.69
CA ALA A 1055 -12.66 33.46 26.95
C ALA A 1055 -14.01 34.07 26.54
N ASP A 1056 -14.41 35.14 27.20
CA ASP A 1056 -15.47 36.03 26.68
C ASP A 1056 -14.93 36.75 25.45
N ILE A 1057 -15.29 36.30 24.25
CA ILE A 1057 -14.83 36.85 22.97
C ILE A 1057 -15.80 37.89 22.40
N ASN A 1058 -17.04 37.93 22.90
CA ASN A 1058 -18.10 38.77 22.36
C ASN A 1058 -18.44 39.97 23.29
N GLY A 1059 -17.92 39.98 24.51
CA GLY A 1059 -18.08 41.02 25.53
C GLY A 1059 -19.41 40.97 26.29
N ASP A 1060 -20.12 39.84 26.31
CA ASP A 1060 -21.43 39.70 26.96
C ASP A 1060 -21.35 39.26 28.43
N GLY A 1061 -20.13 39.06 28.96
CA GLY A 1061 -19.88 38.60 30.31
C GLY A 1061 -19.98 37.09 30.49
N LYS A 1062 -20.11 36.32 29.40
CA LYS A 1062 -20.10 34.86 29.38
C LYS A 1062 -18.93 34.34 28.56
N GLY A 1063 -18.38 33.20 28.94
CA GLY A 1063 -17.28 32.58 28.22
C GLY A 1063 -17.73 31.80 26.97
N GLU A 1064 -16.96 31.92 25.90
CA GLU A 1064 -16.97 30.99 24.77
C GLU A 1064 -15.82 30.00 24.84
N VAL A 1065 -16.08 28.76 24.42
CA VAL A 1065 -15.05 27.72 24.27
C VAL A 1065 -14.53 27.70 22.85
N ILE A 1066 -13.22 27.86 22.71
CA ILE A 1066 -12.51 27.67 21.44
C ILE A 1066 -11.98 26.24 21.38
N ALA A 1067 -12.53 25.46 20.45
CA ALA A 1067 -12.31 24.03 20.33
C ALA A 1067 -11.42 23.69 19.13
N GLY A 1068 -10.19 23.23 19.42
CA GLY A 1068 -9.27 22.69 18.43
C GLY A 1068 -9.51 21.20 18.19
N THR A 1069 -9.50 20.79 16.92
CA THR A 1069 -9.73 19.39 16.50
C THR A 1069 -8.60 18.86 15.61
N GLU A 1070 -8.54 17.54 15.41
CA GLU A 1070 -7.54 16.85 14.58
C GLU A 1070 -7.58 17.20 13.08
N TYR A 1071 -8.68 17.73 12.57
CA TYR A 1071 -8.89 17.93 11.13
C TYR A 1071 -9.35 19.37 10.81
N TYR A 1072 -9.98 19.53 9.65
CA TYR A 1072 -10.25 20.80 8.98
C TYR A 1072 -11.40 21.62 9.57
N LEU A 1073 -11.82 21.43 10.82
CA LEU A 1073 -12.94 22.17 11.41
C LEU A 1073 -12.64 22.57 12.85
N TRP A 1074 -12.51 23.87 13.11
CA TRP A 1074 -12.21 24.43 14.42
C TRP A 1074 -13.36 25.35 14.83
N HIS A 1075 -13.80 25.29 16.08
CA HIS A 1075 -15.09 25.85 16.49
C HIS A 1075 -14.94 26.88 17.61
N ALA A 1076 -15.87 27.85 17.64
CA ALA A 1076 -16.26 28.50 18.88
C ALA A 1076 -17.63 27.98 19.32
N ILE A 1077 -17.76 27.71 20.61
CA ILE A 1077 -18.94 27.11 21.23
C ILE A 1077 -19.40 28.04 22.35
N ASP A 1078 -20.69 28.37 22.38
CA ASP A 1078 -21.26 29.22 23.43
C ASP A 1078 -21.42 28.51 24.77
N SER A 1079 -21.81 29.27 25.79
CA SER A 1079 -22.06 28.80 27.16
C SER A 1079 -23.14 27.72 27.30
N ASN A 1080 -23.95 27.47 26.27
CA ASN A 1080 -24.97 26.41 26.24
C ASN A 1080 -24.55 25.19 25.40
N GLY A 1081 -23.30 25.16 24.91
CA GLY A 1081 -22.77 24.07 24.11
C GLY A 1081 -23.15 24.14 22.62
N LYS A 1082 -23.65 25.28 22.13
CA LYS A 1082 -24.00 25.46 20.73
C LYS A 1082 -22.85 26.10 19.97
N ILE A 1083 -22.56 25.56 18.79
CA ILE A 1083 -21.53 26.11 17.89
C ILE A 1083 -21.96 27.50 17.40
N LEU A 1084 -21.16 28.51 17.70
CA LEU A 1084 -21.31 29.87 17.18
C LEU A 1084 -20.81 29.96 15.74
N TRP A 1085 -19.61 29.44 15.49
CA TRP A 1085 -19.01 29.40 14.17
C TRP A 1085 -18.05 28.22 14.00
N SER A 1086 -17.72 27.91 12.76
CA SER A 1086 -16.74 26.89 12.40
C SER A 1086 -15.80 27.43 11.33
N TYR A 1087 -14.51 27.37 11.59
CA TYR A 1087 -13.45 27.77 10.68
C TYR A 1087 -12.83 26.53 10.02
N ARG A 1088 -12.76 26.54 8.68
CA ARG A 1088 -12.18 25.43 7.90
C ARG A 1088 -10.76 25.79 7.46
N SER A 1089 -9.78 25.18 8.10
CA SER A 1089 -8.35 25.30 7.75
C SER A 1089 -7.68 23.93 7.64
N GLY A 1090 -6.35 23.86 7.50
CA GLY A 1090 -5.58 22.62 7.36
C GLY A 1090 -5.69 21.65 8.54
N PRO A 1091 -4.99 20.50 8.52
CA PRO A 1091 -5.16 19.48 9.55
C PRO A 1091 -4.70 20.00 10.92
N GLY A 1092 -5.45 19.66 11.97
CA GLY A 1092 -5.02 19.66 13.37
C GLY A 1092 -4.71 21.03 13.99
N VAL A 1093 -5.34 21.35 15.12
CA VAL A 1093 -4.88 22.44 15.99
C VAL A 1093 -3.85 21.90 16.98
N ASN A 1094 -2.65 22.48 17.01
CA ASN A 1094 -1.63 22.17 18.00
C ASN A 1094 -1.75 23.04 19.26
N ASP A 1095 -2.14 24.30 19.08
CA ASP A 1095 -2.28 25.25 20.18
C ASP A 1095 -3.33 26.33 19.84
N VAL A 1096 -3.92 26.93 20.86
CA VAL A 1096 -4.91 28.01 20.70
C VAL A 1096 -4.76 29.06 21.80
N HIS A 1097 -4.90 30.34 21.43
CA HIS A 1097 -4.87 31.46 22.36
C HIS A 1097 -5.89 32.52 21.98
N VAL A 1098 -6.37 33.28 22.96
CA VAL A 1098 -7.34 34.36 22.77
C VAL A 1098 -6.85 35.61 23.47
N ILE A 1099 -6.70 36.70 22.72
CA ILE A 1099 -6.20 37.98 23.24
C ILE A 1099 -6.66 39.13 22.33
N ASP A 1100 -6.84 40.31 22.90
CA ASP A 1100 -6.93 41.56 22.14
C ASP A 1100 -5.55 41.89 21.57
N LEU A 1101 -5.33 41.52 20.30
CA LEU A 1101 -4.01 41.52 19.69
C LEU A 1101 -3.61 42.91 19.20
N ASP A 1102 -4.57 43.72 18.76
CA ASP A 1102 -4.35 45.04 18.18
C ASP A 1102 -4.75 46.22 19.08
N GLY A 1103 -5.35 45.93 20.23
CA GLY A 1103 -5.76 46.90 21.23
C GLY A 1103 -7.08 47.59 20.92
N ASP A 1104 -7.93 47.02 20.05
CA ASP A 1104 -9.23 47.60 19.68
C ASP A 1104 -10.34 47.31 20.70
N GLY A 1105 -10.05 46.51 21.73
CA GLY A 1105 -10.99 46.11 22.77
C GLY A 1105 -11.80 44.85 22.45
N LYS A 1106 -11.59 44.22 21.29
CA LYS A 1106 -12.11 42.89 20.94
C LYS A 1106 -10.99 41.88 21.02
N LYS A 1107 -11.34 40.61 21.26
CA LYS A 1107 -10.34 39.54 21.35
C LYS A 1107 -10.28 38.76 20.06
N GLU A 1108 -9.08 38.62 19.50
CA GLU A 1108 -8.80 37.69 18.41
C GLU A 1108 -8.59 36.27 18.92
N VAL A 1109 -8.97 35.31 18.09
CA VAL A 1109 -8.68 33.90 18.28
C VAL A 1109 -7.48 33.50 17.42
N ILE A 1110 -6.44 32.97 18.04
CA ILE A 1110 -5.18 32.58 17.42
C ILE A 1110 -5.06 31.06 17.46
N PHE A 1111 -5.03 30.41 16.30
CA PHE A 1111 -4.77 28.96 16.17
C PHE A 1111 -3.39 28.69 15.58
N GLY A 1112 -2.65 27.76 16.19
CA GLY A 1112 -1.46 27.14 15.58
C GLY A 1112 -1.82 25.82 14.90
N GLY A 1113 -1.82 25.76 13.57
CA GLY A 1113 -2.22 24.57 12.79
C GLY A 1113 -1.07 23.60 12.49
N ARG A 1114 -1.38 22.32 12.22
CA ARG A 1114 -0.39 21.35 11.67
C ARG A 1114 -0.17 21.51 10.17
N ASP A 1115 -0.86 22.45 9.54
CA ASP A 1115 -0.54 22.98 8.22
C ASP A 1115 0.65 23.95 8.22
N ALA A 1116 1.28 24.16 9.38
CA ALA A 1116 2.40 25.08 9.59
C ALA A 1116 2.02 26.57 9.47
N TYR A 1117 0.74 26.89 9.58
CA TYR A 1117 0.25 28.27 9.65
C TYR A 1117 -0.18 28.67 11.07
N VAL A 1118 -0.10 29.98 11.33
CA VAL A 1118 -0.81 30.63 12.45
C VAL A 1118 -2.01 31.34 11.85
N HIS A 1119 -3.21 31.05 12.36
CA HIS A 1119 -4.45 31.67 11.92
C HIS A 1119 -4.93 32.63 13.00
N VAL A 1120 -5.13 33.88 12.64
CA VAL A 1120 -5.71 34.90 13.53
C VAL A 1120 -7.09 35.24 12.99
N LEU A 1121 -8.12 35.07 13.82
CA LEU A 1121 -9.52 35.33 13.52
C LEU A 1121 -10.03 36.45 14.43
N SER A 1122 -10.84 37.35 13.88
CA SER A 1122 -11.53 38.45 14.59
C SER A 1122 -13.02 38.34 14.32
#